data_AF-A0A914QU19-F1
#
_entry.id   AF-A0A914QU19-F1
#
_cell.length_a   1.000
_cell.length_b   1.000
_cell.length_c   1.000
_cell.angle_alpha   90.00
_cell.angle_beta   90.00
_cell.angle_gamma   90.00
#
_symmetry.space_group_name_H-M   'P 1'
#
loop_
_entity.id
_entity.type
_entity.pdbx_description
1 polymer ?
#
loop_
_entity_poly.entity_id
_entity_poly.type
_entity_poly.pdbx_seq_one_letter_code
_entity_poly.pdbx_strand_id
1 'polypeptide(L)'
;MEKHMVAITYRTIGGQIEVFFFPGPTPEEVVKQYQQLIGTPILPPYWALGFQLCRYGYRNVSEIRDVVERMKSAGIPQDVQFSDIDYLNQYEDFSYNNDSFADLPQFAKDLHNNYSMHLTLIFDPAIEVDYAPMNRAINADAKFIQWPRADLVPTDTQNRYPLIKNTSIMLGKVWPVRNVAFPDFLDTEPKTNNWWINEFMLFHNQVEFDGAWIDMNEPSNFGTKFRNSTTSTEKDDNAPDLECPKVGNDSKWDLPPYETQASFFYGNDGHLEGKTLCMIGKWGRNKYYLYDSKSLYGWAESFATHKAIRNATGKRGISISRSTFPSSGKYAGHWLGDNTARWEDLRSSVIGAQEFNIFGIPYVGSDICGFGQNTTEELCLRWQQMGAFHSFSRNHNDKNMAPQDPTRWTTVAAAARKANLFRYRHLPYLYSLHFKASLFGGTVVRPLFFEFPADDFVHQISYQFLWGSSMLIIPVLESNKTTVDGYLPSTATWYSLYDAGYGQKAPNGNSTFSAPWDSLIPVFLRAGSILPRQTPAQTTVLARKNRFEIVIGLLNDVGNGHSIANGELYWDDGDSIPPADLSTHNFHSFIFSFDATSQNATFIITKTKTATNLPLPALENIEIFGYQWTPDFSTATLNGNSTDITTLSTYNSTSQILNITASGLINLNNGGSTWTFVLANNLPIQTTTHTNGGGSAEKTFTILLGFFILFFVI
;
A
#
# COMPACT_ATOMS: atom_id res chain seq x y z
N MET A 1 -2.12 42.63 -1.85
CA MET A 1 -2.53 41.29 -1.35
C MET A 1 -2.46 41.34 0.16
N GLU A 2 -3.61 41.43 0.83
CA GLU A 2 -3.66 41.17 2.27
C GLU A 2 -3.20 39.73 2.48
N LYS A 3 -2.07 39.54 3.17
CA LYS A 3 -1.68 38.22 3.65
C LYS A 3 -2.71 37.83 4.69
N HIS A 4 -3.70 37.04 4.31
CA HIS A 4 -4.54 36.37 5.29
C HIS A 4 -3.62 35.57 6.21
N MET A 5 -3.59 35.95 7.49
CA MET A 5 -2.83 35.22 8.49
C MET A 5 -3.48 33.85 8.65
N VAL A 6 -2.83 32.82 8.10
CA VAL A 6 -3.20 31.42 8.37
C VAL A 6 -2.56 31.03 9.70
N ALA A 7 -3.37 30.56 10.65
CA ALA A 7 -2.90 30.11 11.96
C ALA A 7 -3.47 28.73 12.26
N ILE A 8 -2.63 27.85 12.83
CA ILE A 8 -3.01 26.55 13.37
C ILE A 8 -2.90 26.60 14.91
N THR A 9 -3.89 26.07 15.63
CA THR A 9 -3.91 26.02 17.10
C THR A 9 -3.95 24.57 17.56
N TYR A 10 -2.92 24.12 18.28
CA TYR A 10 -2.90 22.82 18.93
C TYR A 10 -3.50 22.92 20.34
N ARG A 11 -4.42 22.02 20.68
CA ARG A 11 -5.00 21.89 22.03
C ARG A 11 -4.94 20.43 22.44
N THR A 12 -4.06 20.12 23.38
CA THR A 12 -3.89 18.80 23.99
C THR A 12 -4.39 18.81 25.43
N ILE A 13 -4.86 17.67 25.92
CA ILE A 13 -5.38 17.48 27.28
C ILE A 13 -4.31 16.96 28.26
N GLY A 14 -3.07 16.83 27.82
CA GLY A 14 -1.95 16.32 28.61
C GLY A 14 -0.63 16.31 27.84
N GLY A 15 0.41 15.76 28.47
CA GLY A 15 1.75 15.64 27.89
C GLY A 15 2.55 16.95 27.83
N GLN A 16 3.56 16.97 26.97
CA GLN A 16 4.41 18.12 26.69
C GLN A 16 4.23 18.56 25.23
N ILE A 17 4.45 19.85 24.94
CA ILE A 17 4.47 20.34 23.57
C ILE A 17 5.89 20.13 23.03
N GLU A 18 6.06 19.07 22.26
CA GLU A 18 7.27 18.81 21.50
C GLU A 18 6.96 19.01 20.01
N VAL A 19 7.71 19.90 19.36
CA VAL A 19 7.47 20.29 17.97
C VAL A 19 8.74 20.13 17.16
N PHE A 20 8.65 19.36 16.08
CA PHE A 20 9.71 19.17 15.10
C PHE A 20 9.37 19.94 13.83
N PHE A 21 10.36 20.66 13.30
CA PHE A 21 10.25 21.39 12.04
C PHE A 21 11.18 20.76 11.00
N PHE A 22 10.62 20.45 9.83
CA PHE A 22 11.33 19.80 8.72
C PHE A 22 11.37 20.77 7.53
N PRO A 23 12.46 21.51 7.30
CA PRO A 23 12.53 22.60 6.31
C PRO A 23 12.95 22.13 4.92
N GLY A 24 12.69 20.87 4.55
CA GLY A 24 13.04 20.29 3.25
C GLY A 24 12.64 21.21 2.09
N PRO A 25 13.53 21.43 1.08
CA PRO A 25 13.30 22.41 0.02
C PRO A 25 12.16 22.02 -0.94
N THR A 26 11.70 20.76 -0.87
CA THR A 26 10.56 20.22 -1.63
C THR A 26 9.66 19.42 -0.70
N PRO A 27 8.37 19.21 -1.04
CA PRO A 27 7.46 18.40 -0.23
C PRO A 27 7.97 16.98 0.04
N GLU A 28 8.63 16.34 -0.94
CA GLU A 28 9.20 15.00 -0.77
C GLU A 28 10.36 14.99 0.24
N GLU A 29 11.22 16.01 0.23
CA GLU A 29 12.32 16.12 1.21
C GLU A 29 11.80 16.41 2.63
N VAL A 30 10.68 17.13 2.78
CA VAL A 30 9.99 17.28 4.08
C VAL A 30 9.57 15.92 4.62
N VAL A 31 8.94 15.09 3.80
CA VAL A 31 8.50 13.74 4.19
C VAL A 31 9.70 12.85 4.54
N LYS A 32 10.80 12.90 3.76
CA LYS A 32 12.02 12.15 4.08
C LYS A 32 12.63 12.58 5.42
N GLN A 33 12.73 13.87 5.69
CA GLN A 33 13.24 14.38 6.97
C GLN A 33 12.35 13.95 8.15
N TYR A 34 11.02 13.98 7.97
CA TYR A 34 10.08 13.45 8.95
C TYR A 34 10.33 11.95 9.21
N GLN A 35 10.47 11.15 8.15
CA GLN A 35 10.72 9.71 8.26
C GLN A 35 12.12 9.36 8.77
N GLN A 36 13.12 10.24 8.64
CA GLN A 36 14.41 10.08 9.33
C GLN A 36 14.26 10.13 10.85
N LEU A 37 13.30 10.90 11.37
CA LEU A 37 12.99 10.96 12.80
C LEU A 37 12.15 9.75 13.24
N ILE A 38 11.06 9.45 12.53
CA ILE A 38 10.09 8.43 12.98
C ILE A 38 10.41 7.01 12.49
N GLY A 39 11.36 6.86 11.57
CA GLY A 39 11.71 5.61 10.91
C GLY A 39 11.08 5.48 9.52
N THR A 40 11.82 4.86 8.61
CA THR A 40 11.35 4.55 7.26
C THR A 40 10.30 3.42 7.27
N PRO A 41 9.40 3.40 6.27
CA PRO A 41 8.34 2.40 6.20
C PRO A 41 8.86 0.98 5.96
N ILE A 42 8.10 -0.01 6.43
CA ILE A 42 8.33 -1.42 6.17
C ILE A 42 8.32 -1.71 4.66
N LEU A 43 9.23 -2.56 4.22
CA LEU A 43 9.19 -3.12 2.87
C LEU A 43 8.16 -4.26 2.87
N PRO A 44 7.00 -4.15 2.19
CA PRO A 44 6.08 -5.27 2.07
C PRO A 44 6.72 -6.45 1.32
N PRO A 45 6.32 -7.70 1.60
CA PRO A 45 6.65 -8.79 0.69
C PRO A 45 5.98 -8.56 -0.66
N TYR A 46 6.59 -9.04 -1.74
CA TYR A 46 6.15 -8.72 -3.10
C TYR A 46 4.69 -9.16 -3.34
N TRP A 47 4.29 -10.30 -2.79
CA TRP A 47 2.93 -10.84 -2.91
C TRP A 47 1.86 -9.95 -2.28
N ALA A 48 2.21 -9.17 -1.25
CA ALA A 48 1.28 -8.28 -0.58
C ALA A 48 0.85 -7.10 -1.48
N LEU A 49 1.62 -6.80 -2.52
CA LEU A 49 1.23 -5.83 -3.54
C LEU A 49 0.21 -6.39 -4.54
N GLY A 50 -0.10 -7.68 -4.54
CA GLY A 50 -1.17 -8.24 -5.35
C GLY A 50 -2.57 -7.80 -4.90
N PHE A 51 -3.59 -8.21 -5.65
CA PHE A 51 -4.99 -8.00 -5.29
C PHE A 51 -5.42 -8.98 -4.18
N GLN A 52 -6.28 -8.51 -3.30
CA GLN A 52 -6.66 -9.21 -2.07
C GLN A 52 -8.19 -9.25 -1.91
N LEU A 53 -8.70 -10.35 -1.38
CA LEU A 53 -10.14 -10.54 -1.22
C LEU A 53 -10.49 -10.99 0.20
N CYS A 54 -11.48 -10.32 0.78
CA CYS A 54 -11.99 -10.57 2.13
C CYS A 54 -13.51 -10.37 2.16
N ARG A 55 -14.14 -10.86 3.21
CA ARG A 55 -15.43 -10.37 3.73
C ARG A 55 -15.55 -10.77 5.18
N TYR A 56 -16.28 -9.99 5.95
CA TYR A 56 -16.95 -10.46 7.14
C TYR A 56 -18.15 -11.31 6.71
N GLY A 57 -18.37 -12.46 7.34
CA GLY A 57 -19.50 -13.35 7.13
C GLY A 57 -19.29 -14.49 6.13
N TYR A 58 -18.06 -14.98 5.92
CA TYR A 58 -17.90 -16.26 5.22
C TYR A 58 -18.46 -17.40 6.08
N ARG A 59 -19.35 -18.24 5.52
CA ARG A 59 -20.02 -19.26 6.33
C ARG A 59 -19.14 -20.44 6.70
N ASN A 60 -18.21 -20.81 5.81
CA ASN A 60 -17.31 -21.94 5.96
C ASN A 60 -16.19 -21.88 4.89
N VAL A 61 -15.20 -22.76 5.03
CA VAL A 61 -14.07 -22.88 4.09
C VAL A 61 -14.52 -23.24 2.66
N SER A 62 -15.61 -24.00 2.49
CA SER A 62 -16.12 -24.34 1.14
C SER A 62 -16.57 -23.10 0.38
N GLU A 63 -17.27 -22.17 1.05
CA GLU A 63 -17.67 -20.90 0.42
C GLU A 63 -16.45 -20.09 -0.02
N ILE A 64 -15.38 -20.07 0.78
CA ILE A 64 -14.13 -19.38 0.43
C ILE A 64 -13.50 -20.02 -0.80
N ARG A 65 -13.43 -21.36 -0.85
CA ARG A 65 -12.93 -22.09 -2.03
C ARG A 65 -13.73 -21.77 -3.29
N ASP A 66 -15.06 -21.73 -3.19
CA ASP A 66 -15.92 -21.37 -4.32
C ASP A 66 -15.66 -19.94 -4.81
N VAL A 67 -15.29 -19.02 -3.91
CA VAL A 67 -14.87 -17.65 -4.27
C VAL A 67 -13.56 -17.65 -5.03
N VAL A 68 -12.54 -18.35 -4.51
CA VAL A 68 -11.23 -18.45 -5.14
C VAL A 68 -11.35 -19.07 -6.55
N GLU A 69 -12.15 -20.12 -6.71
CA GLU A 69 -12.32 -20.78 -8.01
C GLU A 69 -13.05 -19.92 -9.03
N ARG A 70 -14.10 -19.18 -8.64
CA ARG A 70 -14.79 -18.28 -9.58
C ARG A 70 -13.92 -17.07 -9.96
N MET A 71 -13.13 -16.53 -9.03
CA MET A 71 -12.16 -15.45 -9.31
C MET A 71 -11.12 -15.91 -10.34
N LYS A 72 -10.53 -17.09 -10.11
CA LYS A 72 -9.58 -17.74 -11.03
C LYS A 72 -10.22 -18.01 -12.40
N SER A 73 -11.45 -18.52 -12.43
CA SER A 73 -12.19 -18.79 -13.66
C SER A 73 -12.52 -17.53 -14.45
N ALA A 74 -12.76 -16.41 -13.77
CA ALA A 74 -12.95 -15.09 -14.40
C ALA A 74 -11.63 -14.50 -14.93
N GLY A 75 -10.48 -15.09 -14.58
CA GLY A 75 -9.15 -14.65 -14.96
C GLY A 75 -8.70 -13.38 -14.25
N ILE A 76 -9.23 -13.11 -13.06
CA ILE A 76 -8.89 -11.95 -12.24
C ILE A 76 -7.67 -12.31 -11.38
N PRO A 77 -6.53 -11.61 -11.53
CA PRO A 77 -5.38 -11.84 -10.66
C PRO A 77 -5.73 -11.63 -9.18
N GLN A 78 -5.27 -12.52 -8.31
CA GLN A 78 -5.47 -12.47 -6.86
C GLN A 78 -4.31 -13.18 -6.15
N ASP A 79 -3.67 -12.51 -5.20
CA ASP A 79 -2.55 -13.11 -4.44
C ASP A 79 -2.95 -13.54 -3.04
N VAL A 80 -3.92 -12.85 -2.43
CA VAL A 80 -4.22 -13.04 -1.01
C VAL A 80 -5.70 -13.32 -0.82
N GLN A 81 -5.99 -14.39 -0.10
CA GLN A 81 -7.30 -14.65 0.47
C GLN A 81 -7.26 -14.33 1.96
N PHE A 82 -8.26 -13.59 2.43
CA PHE A 82 -8.45 -13.31 3.85
C PHE A 82 -9.52 -14.20 4.45
N SER A 83 -9.44 -14.40 5.76
CA SER A 83 -10.60 -14.79 6.57
C SER A 83 -10.75 -13.84 7.74
N ASP A 84 -11.95 -13.29 7.88
CA ASP A 84 -12.39 -12.49 9.02
C ASP A 84 -12.76 -13.40 10.21
N ILE A 85 -13.20 -12.82 11.34
CA ILE A 85 -13.43 -13.46 12.63
C ILE A 85 -14.39 -14.66 12.60
N ASP A 86 -15.10 -14.89 11.49
CA ASP A 86 -15.95 -16.07 11.30
C ASP A 86 -15.17 -17.39 11.39
N TYR A 87 -13.86 -17.37 11.08
CA TYR A 87 -13.03 -18.57 11.19
C TYR A 87 -12.78 -18.98 12.63
N LEU A 88 -12.84 -18.03 13.58
CA LEU A 88 -12.50 -18.25 14.99
C LEU A 88 -13.59 -19.09 15.68
N ASN A 89 -13.17 -19.93 16.63
CA ASN A 89 -14.12 -20.62 17.49
C ASN A 89 -14.69 -19.61 18.50
N GLN A 90 -15.98 -19.28 18.38
CA GLN A 90 -16.63 -18.28 19.25
C GLN A 90 -15.90 -16.92 19.30
N TYR A 91 -15.26 -16.53 18.20
CA TYR A 91 -14.47 -15.30 18.10
C TYR A 91 -13.23 -15.25 19.01
N GLU A 92 -12.83 -16.39 19.58
CA GLU A 92 -11.64 -16.50 20.45
C GLU A 92 -10.36 -16.52 19.59
N ASP A 93 -9.48 -15.51 19.72
CA ASP A 93 -8.19 -15.49 19.01
C ASP A 93 -7.34 -16.75 19.24
N PHE A 94 -6.54 -17.09 18.22
CA PHE A 94 -5.68 -18.29 18.19
C PHE A 94 -6.46 -19.61 18.25
N SER A 95 -7.66 -19.62 17.67
CA SER A 95 -8.50 -20.80 17.50
C SER A 95 -9.09 -20.82 16.08
N TYR A 96 -9.71 -21.94 15.69
CA TYR A 96 -10.60 -21.97 14.53
C TYR A 96 -11.79 -22.86 14.83
N ASN A 97 -12.93 -22.57 14.20
CA ASN A 97 -14.17 -23.31 14.39
C ASN A 97 -14.05 -24.71 13.79
N ASN A 98 -14.11 -25.74 14.65
CA ASN A 98 -13.94 -27.15 14.24
C ASN A 98 -15.14 -27.74 13.46
N ASP A 99 -16.22 -26.97 13.25
CA ASP A 99 -17.37 -27.38 12.44
C ASP A 99 -17.35 -26.69 11.08
N SER A 100 -17.44 -25.35 11.04
CA SER A 100 -17.51 -24.59 9.78
C SER A 100 -16.14 -24.30 9.15
N PHE A 101 -15.06 -24.35 9.93
CA PHE A 101 -13.70 -24.04 9.47
C PHE A 101 -12.69 -25.17 9.76
N ALA A 102 -13.17 -26.40 9.96
CA ALA A 102 -12.32 -27.59 10.19
C ALA A 102 -11.24 -27.78 9.12
N ASP A 103 -11.56 -27.44 7.87
CA ASP A 103 -10.66 -27.58 6.71
C ASP A 103 -9.71 -26.38 6.52
N LEU A 104 -9.71 -25.38 7.40
CA LEU A 104 -8.87 -24.18 7.28
C LEU A 104 -7.37 -24.52 7.18
N PRO A 105 -6.80 -25.45 7.99
CA PRO A 105 -5.42 -25.90 7.82
C PRO A 105 -5.12 -26.45 6.42
N GLN A 106 -6.03 -27.26 5.86
CA GLN A 106 -5.85 -27.83 4.53
C GLN A 106 -6.02 -26.77 3.45
N PHE A 107 -6.94 -25.82 3.65
CA PHE A 107 -7.15 -24.71 2.73
C PHE A 107 -5.92 -23.81 2.61
N ALA A 108 -5.25 -23.49 3.72
CA ALA A 108 -3.99 -22.76 3.70
C ALA A 108 -2.95 -23.45 2.79
N LYS A 109 -2.77 -24.76 2.98
CA LYS A 109 -1.85 -25.57 2.16
C LYS A 109 -2.28 -25.61 0.69
N ASP A 110 -3.58 -25.66 0.40
CA ASP A 110 -4.07 -25.65 -0.97
C ASP A 110 -3.81 -24.30 -1.64
N LEU A 111 -4.02 -23.18 -0.95
CA LEU A 111 -3.67 -21.84 -1.45
C LEU A 111 -2.21 -21.78 -1.88
N HIS A 112 -1.28 -22.25 -1.03
CA HIS A 112 0.15 -22.27 -1.35
C HIS A 112 0.47 -23.20 -2.52
N ASN A 113 0.05 -24.47 -2.44
CA ASN A 113 0.53 -25.51 -3.34
C ASN A 113 -0.22 -25.56 -4.68
N ASN A 114 -1.52 -25.26 -4.69
CA ASN A 114 -2.39 -25.44 -5.86
C ASN A 114 -2.76 -24.11 -6.53
N TYR A 115 -2.82 -23.01 -5.77
CA TYR A 115 -3.19 -21.70 -6.30
C TYR A 115 -2.02 -20.71 -6.39
N SER A 116 -0.88 -21.00 -5.74
CA SER A 116 0.24 -20.06 -5.62
C SER A 116 -0.19 -18.71 -5.02
N MET A 117 -1.06 -18.79 -4.00
CA MET A 117 -1.67 -17.70 -3.24
C MET A 117 -1.25 -17.76 -1.77
N HIS A 118 -1.61 -16.73 -1.01
CA HIS A 118 -1.29 -16.55 0.40
C HIS A 118 -2.57 -16.40 1.23
N LEU A 119 -2.50 -16.77 2.51
CA LEU A 119 -3.57 -16.61 3.49
C LEU A 119 -3.21 -15.52 4.50
N THR A 120 -4.09 -14.53 4.67
CA THR A 120 -4.00 -13.57 5.79
C THR A 120 -5.20 -13.76 6.71
N LEU A 121 -4.96 -13.84 8.01
CA LEU A 121 -6.02 -13.99 9.01
C LEU A 121 -6.13 -12.72 9.86
N ILE A 122 -7.35 -12.40 10.28
CA ILE A 122 -7.59 -11.38 11.30
C ILE A 122 -7.19 -11.92 12.68
N PHE A 123 -6.66 -11.03 13.52
CA PHE A 123 -6.40 -11.22 14.93
C PHE A 123 -6.83 -9.97 15.68
N ASP A 124 -7.54 -10.14 16.78
CA ASP A 124 -7.89 -9.03 17.66
C ASP A 124 -6.94 -9.01 18.88
N PRO A 125 -6.69 -7.86 19.50
CA PRO A 125 -5.84 -7.81 20.67
C PRO A 125 -6.56 -8.33 21.93
N ALA A 126 -7.90 -8.37 21.93
CA ALA A 126 -8.69 -8.61 23.13
C ALA A 126 -8.87 -10.11 23.42
N ILE A 127 -8.23 -10.58 24.48
CA ILE A 127 -8.15 -12.00 24.83
C ILE A 127 -9.25 -12.38 25.81
N GLU A 128 -10.12 -13.32 25.44
CA GLU A 128 -11.15 -13.86 26.34
C GLU A 128 -10.55 -14.37 27.66
N VAL A 129 -11.27 -14.26 28.76
CA VAL A 129 -10.82 -14.81 30.04
C VAL A 129 -11.12 -16.32 30.13
N ASP A 130 -10.36 -17.04 30.95
CA ASP A 130 -10.54 -18.48 31.22
C ASP A 130 -10.39 -19.45 30.02
N TYR A 131 -9.76 -19.03 28.92
CA TYR A 131 -9.38 -19.94 27.81
C TYR A 131 -7.85 -20.03 27.61
N ALA A 132 -7.41 -20.82 26.63
CA ALA A 132 -6.04 -21.33 26.59
C ALA A 132 -4.93 -20.26 26.43
N PRO A 133 -5.03 -19.27 25.51
CA PRO A 133 -4.09 -18.15 25.42
C PRO A 133 -4.00 -17.34 26.71
N MET A 134 -5.13 -17.06 27.38
CA MET A 134 -5.13 -16.37 28.68
C MET A 134 -4.36 -17.16 29.75
N ASN A 135 -4.62 -18.47 29.87
CA ASN A 135 -3.88 -19.31 30.81
C ASN A 135 -2.37 -19.32 30.51
N ARG A 136 -1.98 -19.37 29.23
CA ARG A 136 -0.56 -19.26 28.83
C ARG A 136 0.02 -17.89 29.16
N ALA A 137 -0.73 -16.81 28.98
CA ALA A 137 -0.32 -15.46 29.32
C ALA A 137 -0.01 -15.31 30.81
N ILE A 138 -0.91 -15.78 31.68
CA ILE A 138 -0.73 -15.77 33.14
C ILE A 138 0.50 -16.60 33.54
N ASN A 139 0.67 -17.80 32.98
CA ASN A 139 1.84 -18.64 33.26
C ASN A 139 3.16 -18.03 32.76
N ALA A 140 3.11 -17.20 31.71
CA ALA A 140 4.26 -16.50 31.16
C ALA A 140 4.60 -15.19 31.91
N ASP A 141 3.81 -14.79 32.90
CA ASP A 141 3.87 -13.45 33.53
C ASP A 141 3.65 -12.30 32.53
N ALA A 142 2.89 -12.56 31.44
CA ALA A 142 2.45 -11.51 30.55
C ALA A 142 1.52 -10.53 31.29
N LYS A 143 1.58 -9.26 30.90
CA LYS A 143 0.80 -8.20 31.53
C LYS A 143 -0.35 -7.77 30.63
N PHE A 144 -1.38 -7.26 31.29
CA PHE A 144 -2.59 -6.72 30.68
C PHE A 144 -2.86 -5.36 31.30
N ILE A 145 -3.65 -4.54 30.62
CA ILE A 145 -4.15 -3.28 31.15
C ILE A 145 -4.91 -3.55 32.44
N GLN A 146 -4.64 -2.77 33.49
CA GLN A 146 -5.16 -3.01 34.83
C GLN A 146 -5.65 -1.75 35.55
N TRP A 147 -6.54 -1.95 36.51
CA TRP A 147 -6.93 -0.94 37.48
C TRP A 147 -5.75 -0.56 38.36
N PRO A 148 -5.55 0.74 38.68
CA PRO A 148 -4.40 1.17 39.48
C PRO A 148 -4.56 0.88 40.98
N ARG A 149 -5.78 0.57 41.44
CA ARG A 149 -6.10 0.38 42.86
C ARG A 149 -7.21 -0.65 43.03
N ALA A 150 -7.19 -1.35 44.17
CA ALA A 150 -8.13 -2.43 44.48
C ALA A 150 -9.58 -1.96 44.68
N ASP A 151 -9.79 -0.73 45.17
CA ASP A 151 -11.13 -0.14 45.38
C ASP A 151 -11.90 0.11 44.06
N LEU A 152 -11.17 0.17 42.94
CA LEU A 152 -11.75 0.38 41.61
C LEU A 152 -12.06 -0.92 40.87
N VAL A 153 -11.57 -2.06 41.36
CA VAL A 153 -11.74 -3.34 40.67
C VAL A 153 -13.20 -3.81 40.82
N PRO A 154 -13.95 -4.03 39.74
CA PRO A 154 -15.33 -4.55 39.81
C PRO A 154 -15.35 -6.01 40.27
N THR A 155 -15.43 -6.23 41.58
CA THR A 155 -15.34 -7.57 42.19
C THR A 155 -16.43 -8.51 41.69
N ASP A 156 -17.64 -8.03 41.42
CA ASP A 156 -18.74 -8.83 40.88
C ASP A 156 -18.41 -9.40 39.50
N THR A 157 -17.81 -8.59 38.62
CA THR A 157 -17.34 -9.05 37.31
C THR A 157 -16.15 -10.01 37.47
N GLN A 158 -15.14 -9.66 38.27
CA GLN A 158 -13.96 -10.51 38.46
C GLN A 158 -14.33 -11.89 39.04
N ASN A 159 -15.27 -11.95 39.98
CA ASN A 159 -15.67 -13.19 40.65
C ASN A 159 -16.33 -14.22 39.72
N ARG A 160 -16.76 -13.81 38.50
CA ARG A 160 -17.35 -14.71 37.49
C ARG A 160 -16.30 -15.61 36.83
N TYR A 161 -15.03 -15.24 36.87
CA TYR A 161 -13.97 -15.87 36.07
C TYR A 161 -12.80 -16.34 36.96
N PRO A 162 -12.57 -17.67 37.10
CA PRO A 162 -11.57 -18.20 38.02
C PRO A 162 -10.14 -17.68 37.80
N LEU A 163 -9.68 -17.49 36.56
CA LEU A 163 -8.30 -17.08 36.30
C LEU A 163 -8.02 -15.63 36.74
N ILE A 164 -9.03 -14.75 36.71
CA ILE A 164 -8.82 -13.32 36.95
C ILE A 164 -9.42 -12.82 38.27
N LYS A 165 -10.10 -13.68 39.03
CA LYS A 165 -10.84 -13.35 40.27
C LYS A 165 -10.11 -12.45 41.26
N ASN A 166 -8.82 -12.69 41.46
CA ASN A 166 -7.98 -11.94 42.42
C ASN A 166 -6.95 -11.04 41.72
N THR A 167 -7.29 -10.54 40.53
CA THR A 167 -6.40 -9.69 39.73
C THR A 167 -6.96 -8.28 39.60
N SER A 168 -6.09 -7.34 39.27
CA SER A 168 -6.44 -5.96 38.89
C SER A 168 -6.70 -5.80 37.39
N ILE A 169 -6.69 -6.89 36.59
CA ILE A 169 -6.86 -6.81 35.14
C ILE A 169 -8.20 -6.14 34.82
N MET A 170 -8.15 -5.14 33.94
CA MET A 170 -9.34 -4.42 33.49
C MET A 170 -10.00 -5.24 32.38
N LEU A 171 -11.27 -5.59 32.59
CA LEU A 171 -12.05 -6.38 31.64
C LEU A 171 -12.94 -5.48 30.79
N GLY A 172 -13.02 -5.79 29.50
CA GLY A 172 -13.96 -5.20 28.55
C GLY A 172 -14.79 -6.26 27.85
N LYS A 173 -15.44 -5.86 26.75
CA LYS A 173 -16.21 -6.71 25.84
C LYS A 173 -15.84 -6.38 24.40
N VAL A 174 -15.57 -7.40 23.59
CA VAL A 174 -15.36 -7.27 22.13
C VAL A 174 -16.13 -8.40 21.44
N TRP A 175 -15.56 -9.11 20.48
CA TRP A 175 -16.24 -10.17 19.73
C TRP A 175 -16.48 -11.46 20.52
N PRO A 176 -15.52 -11.94 21.35
CA PRO A 176 -15.73 -13.15 22.15
C PRO A 176 -16.97 -13.09 23.04
N VAL A 177 -17.46 -14.26 23.43
CA VAL A 177 -18.71 -14.40 24.18
C VAL A 177 -18.56 -13.87 25.61
N ARG A 178 -17.39 -14.07 26.21
CA ARG A 178 -17.10 -13.69 27.60
C ARG A 178 -16.28 -12.40 27.65
N ASN A 179 -16.09 -11.86 28.85
CA ASN A 179 -15.22 -10.70 29.02
C ASN A 179 -13.81 -10.96 28.50
N VAL A 180 -13.18 -9.90 28.01
CA VAL A 180 -11.84 -9.92 27.43
C VAL A 180 -10.89 -9.02 28.21
N ALA A 181 -9.62 -9.37 28.21
CA ALA A 181 -8.53 -8.55 28.72
C ALA A 181 -7.64 -8.05 27.57
N PHE A 182 -7.00 -6.90 27.77
CA PHE A 182 -6.22 -6.23 26.74
C PHE A 182 -4.72 -6.32 27.08
N PRO A 183 -3.90 -7.03 26.28
CA PRO A 183 -2.48 -7.20 26.51
C PRO A 183 -1.74 -5.87 26.65
N ASP A 184 -0.77 -5.84 27.55
CA ASP A 184 0.14 -4.72 27.75
C ASP A 184 1.32 -4.80 26.77
N PHE A 185 1.12 -4.32 25.54
CA PHE A 185 2.18 -4.29 24.52
C PHE A 185 3.30 -3.28 24.80
N LEU A 186 3.11 -2.38 25.79
CA LEU A 186 4.16 -1.51 26.33
C LEU A 186 4.89 -2.15 27.53
N ASP A 187 4.67 -3.44 27.81
CA ASP A 187 5.41 -4.15 28.85
C ASP A 187 6.91 -3.90 28.68
N THR A 188 7.51 -3.27 29.70
CA THR A 188 8.93 -2.93 29.69
C THR A 188 9.83 -4.15 29.89
N GLU A 189 9.24 -5.31 30.21
CA GLU A 189 9.88 -6.61 30.13
C GLU A 189 9.39 -7.36 28.87
N PRO A 190 10.17 -8.31 28.33
CA PRO A 190 9.79 -9.00 27.10
C PRO A 190 8.63 -10.01 27.27
N LYS A 191 7.95 -10.05 28.42
CA LYS A 191 7.01 -11.12 28.78
C LYS A 191 5.75 -11.12 27.91
N THR A 192 5.04 -9.99 27.82
CA THR A 192 3.85 -9.89 26.96
C THR A 192 4.20 -10.12 25.49
N ASN A 193 5.29 -9.49 25.00
CA ASN A 193 5.72 -9.66 23.61
C ASN A 193 6.13 -11.10 23.28
N ASN A 194 6.85 -11.79 24.18
CA ASN A 194 7.22 -13.19 23.96
C ASN A 194 6.01 -14.13 24.02
N TRP A 195 5.06 -13.86 24.92
CA TRP A 195 3.79 -14.60 24.94
C TRP A 195 3.04 -14.43 23.61
N TRP A 196 2.87 -13.19 23.14
CA TRP A 196 2.22 -12.90 21.85
C TRP A 196 2.90 -13.61 20.67
N ILE A 197 4.23 -13.55 20.60
CA ILE A 197 5.02 -14.28 19.60
C ILE A 197 4.73 -15.78 19.67
N ASN A 198 4.69 -16.35 20.87
CA ASN A 198 4.43 -17.78 21.04
C ASN A 198 3.01 -18.17 20.61
N GLU A 199 1.99 -17.34 20.88
CA GLU A 199 0.62 -17.60 20.41
C GLU A 199 0.54 -17.66 18.87
N PHE A 200 1.18 -16.71 18.18
CA PHE A 200 1.30 -16.75 16.71
C PHE A 200 2.02 -18.00 16.22
N MET A 201 3.12 -18.40 16.86
CA MET A 201 3.85 -19.62 16.48
C MET A 201 3.01 -20.88 16.68
N LEU A 202 2.31 -20.99 17.83
CA LEU A 202 1.44 -22.12 18.14
C LEU A 202 0.26 -22.21 17.16
N PHE A 203 -0.31 -21.08 16.77
CA PHE A 203 -1.40 -21.05 15.82
C PHE A 203 -0.93 -21.31 14.39
N HIS A 204 0.22 -20.76 13.98
CA HIS A 204 0.81 -21.02 12.68
C HIS A 204 1.13 -22.51 12.46
N ASN A 205 1.54 -23.21 13.52
CA ASN A 205 1.75 -24.67 13.47
C ASN A 205 0.46 -25.47 13.18
N GLN A 206 -0.72 -24.84 13.34
CA GLN A 206 -2.01 -25.44 13.02
C GLN A 206 -2.53 -24.95 11.67
N VAL A 207 -2.40 -23.65 11.37
CA VAL A 207 -2.83 -23.02 10.13
C VAL A 207 -1.67 -22.19 9.57
N GLU A 208 -1.12 -22.59 8.44
CA GLU A 208 0.03 -21.93 7.80
C GLU A 208 -0.40 -20.61 7.13
N PHE A 209 -0.57 -19.54 7.90
CA PHE A 209 -0.89 -18.19 7.39
C PHE A 209 0.38 -17.37 7.09
N ASP A 210 0.29 -16.44 6.14
CA ASP A 210 1.43 -15.64 5.63
C ASP A 210 1.45 -14.20 6.14
N GLY A 211 0.28 -13.68 6.51
CA GLY A 211 0.08 -12.31 6.99
C GLY A 211 -0.91 -12.23 8.15
N ALA A 212 -0.87 -11.11 8.87
CA ALA A 212 -1.82 -10.83 9.94
C ALA A 212 -2.56 -9.52 9.67
N TRP A 213 -3.85 -9.51 9.92
CA TRP A 213 -4.66 -8.31 10.01
C TRP A 213 -4.96 -8.08 11.48
N ILE A 214 -4.32 -7.07 12.09
CA ILE A 214 -4.59 -6.72 13.49
C ILE A 214 -5.63 -5.61 13.53
N ASP A 215 -6.81 -5.95 14.04
CA ASP A 215 -7.97 -5.06 14.08
C ASP A 215 -8.40 -4.75 15.52
N MET A 216 -9.38 -3.87 15.68
CA MET A 216 -9.98 -3.56 16.98
C MET A 216 -8.99 -2.98 18.00
N ASN A 217 -7.88 -2.42 17.52
CA ASN A 217 -6.70 -2.09 18.32
C ASN A 217 -6.51 -0.60 18.63
N GLU A 218 -7.59 0.16 18.68
CA GLU A 218 -7.58 1.53 19.20
C GLU A 218 -7.14 1.67 20.67
N PRO A 219 -7.39 0.75 21.63
CA PRO A 219 -8.18 -0.49 21.60
C PRO A 219 -9.69 -0.25 21.65
N SER A 220 -10.44 -1.01 20.88
CA SER A 220 -11.90 -0.95 20.83
C SER A 220 -12.51 -1.75 21.97
N ASN A 221 -13.63 -1.26 22.52
CA ASN A 221 -14.39 -1.94 23.56
C ASN A 221 -15.88 -1.63 23.41
N PHE A 222 -16.72 -2.65 23.38
CA PHE A 222 -18.18 -2.53 23.31
C PHE A 222 -18.79 -2.30 24.68
N GLY A 223 -18.06 -2.65 25.74
CA GLY A 223 -18.54 -2.67 27.11
C GLY A 223 -18.51 -1.33 27.83
N THR A 224 -18.27 -0.19 27.18
CA THR A 224 -18.54 1.12 27.81
C THR A 224 -19.88 1.63 27.33
N LYS A 225 -20.78 1.95 28.27
CA LYS A 225 -22.14 2.44 28.00
C LYS A 225 -22.11 3.81 27.30
N PHE A 226 -21.85 3.82 26.01
CA PHE A 226 -21.83 5.00 25.16
C PHE A 226 -23.14 5.06 24.34
N ARG A 227 -23.90 6.16 24.47
CA ARG A 227 -25.09 6.50 23.65
C ARG A 227 -26.08 5.36 23.38
N ASN A 228 -26.59 4.69 24.43
CA ASN A 228 -27.53 3.55 24.28
C ASN A 228 -27.03 2.45 23.32
N SER A 229 -25.73 2.39 23.04
CA SER A 229 -25.20 1.34 22.17
C SER A 229 -25.38 -0.01 22.86
N THR A 230 -25.88 -0.98 22.09
CA THR A 230 -25.98 -2.35 22.57
C THR A 230 -24.57 -2.85 22.88
N THR A 231 -24.35 -3.23 24.14
CA THR A 231 -23.08 -3.81 24.61
C THR A 231 -22.94 -5.29 24.26
N SER A 232 -23.95 -5.86 23.61
CA SER A 232 -24.02 -7.26 23.22
C SER A 232 -23.64 -7.46 21.76
N THR A 233 -22.67 -8.32 21.51
CA THR A 233 -22.62 -9.12 20.29
C THR A 233 -23.83 -10.08 20.28
N GLU A 234 -24.12 -10.76 19.18
CA GLU A 234 -25.21 -11.76 19.12
C GLU A 234 -25.09 -12.89 20.16
N LYS A 235 -23.92 -13.01 20.82
CA LYS A 235 -23.61 -14.01 21.84
C LYS A 235 -22.86 -13.33 23.01
N ASP A 236 -23.57 -12.95 24.07
CA ASP A 236 -23.01 -12.33 25.29
C ASP A 236 -23.31 -13.23 26.52
N ASP A 237 -22.34 -13.39 27.43
CA ASP A 237 -22.51 -14.10 28.71
C ASP A 237 -23.25 -13.27 29.80
N ASN A 238 -23.79 -12.11 29.40
CA ASN A 238 -24.50 -11.14 30.23
C ASN A 238 -23.65 -10.62 31.40
N ALA A 239 -22.33 -10.51 31.23
CA ALA A 239 -21.48 -9.82 32.19
C ALA A 239 -21.86 -8.34 32.33
N PRO A 240 -21.65 -7.74 33.51
CA PRO A 240 -21.70 -6.30 33.64
C PRO A 240 -20.72 -5.62 32.67
N ASP A 241 -21.15 -4.48 32.16
CA ASP A 241 -20.33 -3.61 31.33
C ASP A 241 -19.19 -2.96 32.15
N LEU A 242 -18.15 -2.49 31.47
CA LEU A 242 -17.06 -1.71 32.07
C LEU A 242 -17.58 -0.34 32.49
N GLU A 243 -17.54 -0.06 33.79
CA GLU A 243 -17.94 1.22 34.37
C GLU A 243 -16.71 2.01 34.85
N CYS A 244 -16.50 3.19 34.27
CA CYS A 244 -15.39 4.08 34.62
C CYS A 244 -15.84 5.15 35.63
N PRO A 245 -14.95 5.63 36.53
CA PRO A 245 -15.31 6.64 37.52
C PRO A 245 -15.86 7.92 36.87
N LYS A 246 -17.10 8.30 37.20
CA LYS A 246 -17.77 9.52 36.69
C LYS A 246 -17.93 10.63 37.71
N VAL A 247 -17.60 10.36 38.97
CA VAL A 247 -17.68 11.30 40.08
C VAL A 247 -16.41 11.24 40.94
N GLY A 248 -16.18 12.29 41.73
CA GLY A 248 -15.01 12.36 42.61
C GLY A 248 -13.70 12.63 41.87
N ASN A 249 -12.57 12.44 42.55
CA ASN A 249 -11.26 12.85 42.03
C ASN A 249 -10.77 12.06 40.81
N ASP A 250 -11.27 10.83 40.63
CA ASP A 250 -10.89 9.97 39.51
C ASP A 250 -11.67 10.27 38.23
N SER A 251 -12.79 11.02 38.31
CA SER A 251 -13.58 11.34 37.12
C SER A 251 -12.82 12.16 36.09
N LYS A 252 -11.80 12.92 36.52
CA LYS A 252 -10.94 13.76 35.66
C LYS A 252 -10.23 12.98 34.55
N TRP A 253 -10.05 11.66 34.70
CA TRP A 253 -9.38 10.85 33.69
C TRP A 253 -10.25 10.65 32.46
N ASP A 254 -11.55 10.45 32.65
CA ASP A 254 -12.49 10.24 31.54
C ASP A 254 -13.30 11.50 31.20
N LEU A 255 -13.35 12.45 32.14
CA LEU A 255 -13.97 13.78 32.04
C LEU A 255 -12.87 14.85 32.26
N PRO A 256 -11.95 15.04 31.30
CA PRO A 256 -10.90 16.04 31.44
C PRO A 256 -11.49 17.45 31.57
N PRO A 257 -10.80 18.37 32.25
CA PRO A 257 -11.30 19.74 32.47
C PRO A 257 -11.46 20.54 31.17
N TYR A 258 -10.81 20.12 30.09
CA TYR A 258 -10.96 20.69 28.76
C TYR A 258 -11.72 19.72 27.86
N GLU A 259 -12.84 20.18 27.30
CA GLU A 259 -13.67 19.41 26.39
C GLU A 259 -12.90 19.03 25.12
N THR A 260 -12.87 17.73 24.83
CA THR A 260 -12.24 17.24 23.60
C THR A 260 -13.19 17.37 22.41
N GLN A 261 -12.68 17.14 21.21
CA GLN A 261 -13.52 17.08 20.02
C GLN A 261 -14.62 16.00 20.12
N ALA A 262 -14.39 14.92 20.87
CA ALA A 262 -15.42 13.93 21.16
C ALA A 262 -16.58 14.55 21.95
N SER A 263 -16.31 15.40 22.93
CA SER A 263 -17.32 16.13 23.69
C SER A 263 -18.09 17.12 22.77
N PHE A 264 -17.41 17.76 21.81
CA PHE A 264 -18.07 18.61 20.82
C PHE A 264 -19.03 17.84 19.90
N PHE A 265 -18.62 16.69 19.36
CA PHE A 265 -19.47 15.90 18.47
C PHE A 265 -20.59 15.15 19.20
N TYR A 266 -20.32 14.68 20.41
CA TYR A 266 -21.20 13.75 21.11
C TYR A 266 -21.95 14.36 22.30
N GLY A 267 -21.66 15.61 22.67
CA GLY A 267 -22.29 16.33 23.77
C GLY A 267 -21.91 15.78 25.14
N ASN A 268 -22.85 15.84 26.09
CA ASN A 268 -22.65 15.39 27.48
C ASN A 268 -22.34 13.88 27.63
N ASP A 269 -22.48 13.09 26.56
CA ASP A 269 -22.11 11.66 26.56
C ASP A 269 -20.72 11.41 25.95
N GLY A 270 -20.04 12.46 25.45
CA GLY A 270 -18.75 12.41 24.77
C GLY A 270 -17.57 12.34 25.72
N HIS A 271 -17.40 11.21 26.40
CA HIS A 271 -16.31 10.96 27.34
C HIS A 271 -15.18 10.14 26.71
N LEU A 272 -13.98 10.17 27.31
CA LEU A 272 -12.81 9.51 26.73
C LEU A 272 -12.89 7.98 26.71
N GLU A 273 -13.59 7.34 27.65
CA GLU A 273 -13.79 5.88 27.66
C GLU A 273 -14.77 5.40 26.60
N GLY A 274 -15.46 6.31 25.90
CA GLY A 274 -16.46 5.96 24.89
C GLY A 274 -15.87 5.02 23.84
N LYS A 275 -16.40 3.80 23.75
CA LYS A 275 -15.93 2.73 22.87
C LYS A 275 -14.49 2.25 23.10
N THR A 276 -13.93 2.49 24.28
CA THR A 276 -12.58 2.05 24.67
C THR A 276 -12.51 1.72 26.17
N LEU A 277 -11.34 1.73 26.78
CA LEU A 277 -11.11 1.40 28.20
C LEU A 277 -11.15 2.65 29.09
N CYS A 278 -11.23 2.49 30.41
CA CYS A 278 -11.16 3.63 31.32
C CYS A 278 -9.78 4.28 31.29
N MET A 279 -9.71 5.60 31.12
CA MET A 279 -8.43 6.32 30.99
C MET A 279 -7.55 6.25 32.24
N ILE A 280 -8.14 5.94 33.40
CA ILE A 280 -7.41 5.69 34.66
C ILE A 280 -6.66 4.33 34.66
N GLY A 281 -6.94 3.45 33.69
CA GLY A 281 -6.25 2.18 33.54
C GLY A 281 -4.74 2.36 33.35
N LYS A 282 -3.97 1.37 33.79
CA LYS A 282 -2.51 1.38 33.74
C LYS A 282 -1.94 0.23 32.92
N TRP A 283 -0.83 0.51 32.26
CA TRP A 283 -0.03 -0.44 31.48
C TRP A 283 1.45 0.00 31.44
N GLY A 284 2.29 -0.68 30.67
CA GLY A 284 3.75 -0.64 30.76
C GLY A 284 4.27 -1.05 32.14
N ARG A 285 3.72 -2.13 32.73
CA ARG A 285 3.96 -2.52 34.14
C ARG A 285 3.66 -1.41 35.15
N ASN A 286 2.44 -0.86 35.08
CA ASN A 286 1.94 0.21 35.97
C ASN A 286 2.66 1.56 35.85
N LYS A 287 3.47 1.77 34.81
CA LYS A 287 4.21 3.01 34.61
C LYS A 287 3.36 4.11 34.00
N TYR A 288 2.46 3.75 33.08
CA TYR A 288 1.71 4.71 32.28
C TYR A 288 0.21 4.57 32.49
N TYR A 289 -0.49 5.69 32.58
CA TYR A 289 -1.95 5.73 32.48
C TYR A 289 -2.36 5.69 31.01
N LEU A 290 -3.49 5.04 30.73
CA LEU A 290 -4.08 5.06 29.40
C LEU A 290 -4.40 6.48 28.93
N TYR A 291 -4.79 7.38 29.84
CA TYR A 291 -4.99 8.80 29.53
C TYR A 291 -3.85 9.43 28.70
N ASP A 292 -2.59 9.09 29.03
CA ASP A 292 -1.42 9.66 28.38
C ASP A 292 -0.98 8.88 27.13
N SER A 293 -1.41 7.63 26.98
CA SER A 293 -0.73 6.66 26.11
C SER A 293 -1.65 5.74 25.32
N LYS A 294 -2.98 5.86 25.45
CA LYS A 294 -3.97 5.04 24.75
C LYS A 294 -3.74 5.02 23.24
N SER A 295 -3.43 6.19 22.64
CA SER A 295 -3.16 6.30 21.19
C SER A 295 -1.90 5.54 20.72
N LEU A 296 -1.11 4.97 21.64
CA LEU A 296 0.04 4.12 21.33
C LEU A 296 -0.30 2.62 21.27
N TYR A 297 -1.54 2.21 21.59
CA TYR A 297 -1.90 0.79 21.70
C TYR A 297 -1.67 0.00 20.42
N GLY A 298 -2.36 0.36 19.33
CA GLY A 298 -2.17 -0.31 18.03
C GLY A 298 -0.77 -0.17 17.45
N TRP A 299 -0.04 0.91 17.78
CA TRP A 299 1.38 1.03 17.43
C TRP A 299 2.24 -0.02 18.15
N ALA A 300 2.04 -0.18 19.47
CA ALA A 300 2.78 -1.14 20.28
C ALA A 300 2.45 -2.59 19.87
N GLU A 301 1.19 -2.87 19.57
CA GLU A 301 0.78 -4.15 19.00
C GLU A 301 1.40 -4.39 17.62
N SER A 302 1.39 -3.41 16.71
CA SER A 302 2.03 -3.53 15.39
C SER A 302 3.49 -3.95 15.51
N PHE A 303 4.23 -3.37 16.47
CA PHE A 303 5.59 -3.76 16.78
C PHE A 303 5.71 -5.22 17.26
N ALA A 304 4.83 -5.65 18.16
CA ALA A 304 4.80 -7.02 18.68
C ALA A 304 4.46 -8.03 17.58
N THR A 305 3.41 -7.77 16.82
CA THR A 305 2.91 -8.62 15.74
C THR A 305 3.90 -8.73 14.59
N HIS A 306 4.60 -7.64 14.24
CA HIS A 306 5.68 -7.67 13.24
C HIS A 306 6.76 -8.71 13.59
N LYS A 307 7.13 -8.83 14.86
CA LYS A 307 8.05 -9.88 15.33
C LYS A 307 7.39 -11.25 15.34
N ALA A 308 6.13 -11.33 15.76
CA ALA A 308 5.37 -12.57 15.86
C ALA A 308 5.25 -13.26 14.50
N ILE A 309 4.84 -12.55 13.45
CA ILE A 309 4.71 -13.09 12.09
C ILE A 309 6.06 -13.61 11.58
N ARG A 310 7.15 -12.84 11.77
CA ARG A 310 8.49 -13.24 11.32
C ARG A 310 8.98 -14.50 12.02
N ASN A 311 8.72 -14.63 13.32
CA ASN A 311 9.10 -15.82 14.09
C ASN A 311 8.22 -17.03 13.75
N ALA A 312 6.94 -16.82 13.48
CA ALA A 312 6.01 -17.89 13.11
C ALA A 312 6.28 -18.45 11.71
N THR A 313 6.43 -17.56 10.72
CA THR A 313 6.55 -17.94 9.30
C THR A 313 8.00 -18.19 8.86
N GLY A 314 8.98 -17.59 9.53
CA GLY A 314 10.36 -17.52 9.04
C GLY A 314 10.51 -16.65 7.78
N LYS A 315 9.48 -15.88 7.42
CA LYS A 315 9.38 -15.02 6.23
C LYS A 315 9.19 -13.57 6.63
N ARG A 316 9.32 -12.67 5.66
CA ARG A 316 9.16 -11.22 5.86
C ARG A 316 7.82 -10.91 6.50
N GLY A 317 6.76 -11.52 5.95
CA GLY A 317 5.38 -11.31 6.35
C GLY A 317 4.95 -9.85 6.26
N ILE A 318 3.69 -9.59 6.56
CA ILE A 318 3.20 -8.23 6.79
C ILE A 318 2.02 -8.23 7.74
N SER A 319 1.95 -7.20 8.57
CA SER A 319 0.76 -6.88 9.35
C SER A 319 0.03 -5.68 8.77
N ILE A 320 -1.30 -5.67 8.86
CA ILE A 320 -2.16 -4.56 8.49
C ILE A 320 -2.88 -4.11 9.77
N SER A 321 -2.67 -2.86 10.21
CA SER A 321 -3.19 -2.34 11.48
C SER A 321 -4.24 -1.25 11.29
N ARG A 322 -5.29 -1.25 12.12
CA ARG A 322 -6.31 -0.18 12.10
C ARG A 322 -5.77 1.06 12.77
N SER A 323 -5.46 0.97 14.06
CA SER A 323 -4.95 2.09 14.82
C SER A 323 -3.47 2.32 14.50
N THR A 324 -3.12 3.59 14.30
CA THR A 324 -1.76 4.02 13.97
C THR A 324 -1.36 5.26 14.76
N PHE A 325 -0.05 5.38 15.00
CA PHE A 325 0.66 6.55 15.53
C PHE A 325 1.90 6.82 14.65
N PRO A 326 2.49 8.03 14.61
CA PRO A 326 3.79 8.26 13.99
C PRO A 326 4.79 7.13 14.30
N SER A 327 5.47 6.61 13.27
CA SER A 327 6.31 5.40 13.24
C SER A 327 5.62 4.04 13.03
N SER A 328 4.28 3.96 13.01
CA SER A 328 3.59 2.66 12.78
C SER A 328 3.93 2.03 11.44
N GLY A 329 4.17 2.85 10.42
CA GLY A 329 4.56 2.39 9.08
C GLY A 329 5.85 1.58 9.05
N LYS A 330 6.68 1.62 10.10
CA LYS A 330 7.88 0.78 10.25
C LYS A 330 7.56 -0.69 10.49
N TYR A 331 6.36 -0.99 10.96
CA TYR A 331 5.96 -2.32 11.43
C TYR A 331 4.72 -2.89 10.72
N ALA A 332 3.84 -2.02 10.22
CA ALA A 332 2.57 -2.42 9.61
C ALA A 332 2.19 -1.54 8.41
N GLY A 333 1.35 -2.10 7.54
CA GLY A 333 0.49 -1.32 6.66
C GLY A 333 -0.76 -0.81 7.38
N HIS A 334 -1.63 -0.14 6.63
CA HIS A 334 -2.90 0.38 7.12
C HIS A 334 -4.00 0.22 6.07
N TRP A 335 -5.25 0.06 6.50
CA TRP A 335 -6.41 0.27 5.64
C TRP A 335 -7.28 1.35 6.25
N LEU A 336 -7.96 2.13 5.42
CA LEU A 336 -8.68 3.35 5.84
C LEU A 336 -9.94 3.09 6.70
N GLY A 337 -10.12 1.87 7.21
CA GLY A 337 -11.21 1.48 8.09
C GLY A 337 -12.53 1.24 7.37
N ASP A 338 -13.57 1.10 8.20
CA ASP A 338 -14.94 0.73 7.85
C ASP A 338 -15.65 1.82 7.05
N ASN A 339 -15.28 1.96 5.78
CA ASN A 339 -15.92 2.88 4.85
C ASN A 339 -17.33 2.40 4.45
N THR A 340 -18.09 3.26 3.78
CA THR A 340 -19.43 2.93 3.27
C THR A 340 -19.42 2.83 1.75
N ALA A 341 -20.28 1.99 1.16
CA ALA A 341 -20.49 1.87 -0.28
C ALA A 341 -21.20 3.11 -0.87
N ARG A 342 -20.50 4.26 -0.87
CA ARG A 342 -20.94 5.54 -1.43
C ARG A 342 -19.83 6.17 -2.29
N TRP A 343 -20.23 7.06 -3.20
CA TRP A 343 -19.29 7.79 -4.06
C TRP A 343 -18.39 8.76 -3.27
N GLU A 344 -18.88 9.28 -2.15
CA GLU A 344 -18.11 10.13 -1.23
C GLU A 344 -16.93 9.36 -0.63
N ASP A 345 -17.14 8.11 -0.24
CA ASP A 345 -16.13 7.23 0.33
C ASP A 345 -15.09 6.80 -0.72
N LEU A 346 -15.52 6.59 -1.98
CA LEU A 346 -14.61 6.39 -3.11
C LEU A 346 -13.71 7.63 -3.33
N ARG A 347 -14.25 8.85 -3.17
CA ARG A 347 -13.47 10.10 -3.28
C ARG A 347 -12.51 10.26 -2.11
N SER A 348 -12.97 10.05 -0.88
CA SER A 348 -12.14 10.22 0.31
C SER A 348 -11.01 9.19 0.38
N SER A 349 -11.18 7.98 -0.18
CA SER A 349 -10.07 7.01 -0.21
C SER A 349 -8.87 7.47 -1.04
N VAL A 350 -9.08 8.30 -2.07
CA VAL A 350 -7.99 8.92 -2.84
C VAL A 350 -7.19 9.89 -1.96
N ILE A 351 -7.88 10.65 -1.10
CA ILE A 351 -7.25 11.59 -0.17
C ILE A 351 -6.49 10.81 0.92
N GLY A 352 -7.15 9.86 1.58
CA GLY A 352 -6.56 9.09 2.66
C GLY A 352 -5.29 8.34 2.23
N ALA A 353 -5.27 7.75 1.02
CA ALA A 353 -4.07 7.11 0.51
C ALA A 353 -2.88 8.08 0.37
N GLN A 354 -3.12 9.33 -0.05
CA GLN A 354 -2.07 10.35 -0.15
C GLN A 354 -1.60 10.82 1.23
N GLU A 355 -2.53 11.06 2.17
CA GLU A 355 -2.22 11.48 3.53
C GLU A 355 -1.35 10.45 4.26
N PHE A 356 -1.69 9.16 4.18
CA PHE A 356 -0.91 8.11 4.83
C PHE A 356 0.50 7.93 4.25
N ASN A 357 0.73 8.32 2.99
CA ASN A 357 2.09 8.39 2.44
C ASN A 357 2.90 9.52 3.11
N ILE A 358 2.27 10.67 3.39
CA ILE A 358 2.89 11.77 4.15
C ILE A 358 3.15 11.33 5.60
N PHE A 359 2.26 10.54 6.19
CA PHE A 359 2.42 9.97 7.55
C PHE A 359 3.46 8.84 7.63
N GLY A 360 4.07 8.45 6.51
CA GLY A 360 5.10 7.40 6.48
C GLY A 360 4.56 5.98 6.50
N ILE A 361 3.35 5.76 6.00
CA ILE A 361 2.69 4.45 5.88
C ILE A 361 2.24 4.26 4.41
N PRO A 362 3.18 3.99 3.48
CA PRO A 362 2.87 3.97 2.06
C PRO A 362 2.11 2.73 1.61
N TYR A 363 2.05 1.65 2.40
CA TYR A 363 1.26 0.44 2.11
C TYR A 363 -0.15 0.63 2.71
N VAL A 364 -1.04 1.23 1.90
CA VAL A 364 -2.34 1.76 2.33
C VAL A 364 -3.40 1.68 1.22
N GLY A 365 -4.66 1.53 1.61
CA GLY A 365 -5.82 1.57 0.73
C GLY A 365 -7.14 1.49 1.51
N SER A 366 -8.26 1.63 0.82
CA SER A 366 -9.61 1.42 1.38
C SER A 366 -10.15 0.03 1.07
N ASP A 367 -11.23 -0.33 1.75
CA ASP A 367 -12.05 -1.47 1.34
C ASP A 367 -12.79 -1.17 0.04
N ILE A 368 -12.34 -1.83 -1.03
CA ILE A 368 -12.84 -1.62 -2.39
C ILE A 368 -14.30 -2.08 -2.46
N CYS A 369 -15.12 -1.27 -3.12
CA CYS A 369 -16.59 -1.36 -3.21
C CYS A 369 -17.37 -0.91 -1.97
N GLY A 370 -16.69 -0.64 -0.85
CA GLY A 370 -17.24 -0.14 0.40
C GLY A 370 -17.63 -1.25 1.36
N PHE A 371 -17.23 -1.14 2.63
CA PHE A 371 -17.48 -2.16 3.66
C PHE A 371 -18.95 -2.19 4.09
N GLY A 372 -19.49 -1.05 4.54
CA GLY A 372 -20.88 -0.93 4.96
C GLY A 372 -21.83 -0.59 3.81
N GLN A 373 -23.10 -1.01 3.93
CA GLN A 373 -24.16 -0.87 2.90
C GLN A 373 -23.94 -1.72 1.64
N ASN A 374 -25.03 -2.04 0.94
CA ASN A 374 -24.95 -2.75 -0.33
C ASN A 374 -24.38 -1.83 -1.41
N THR A 375 -23.26 -2.23 -2.03
CA THR A 375 -22.72 -1.55 -3.21
C THR A 375 -23.62 -1.69 -4.44
N THR A 376 -23.39 -0.84 -5.44
CA THR A 376 -24.01 -0.94 -6.76
C THR A 376 -23.00 -1.45 -7.79
N GLU A 377 -23.49 -2.01 -8.90
CA GLU A 377 -22.64 -2.49 -9.99
C GLU A 377 -21.70 -1.39 -10.50
N GLU A 378 -22.22 -0.19 -10.77
CA GLU A 378 -21.41 0.93 -11.25
C GLU A 378 -20.38 1.40 -10.21
N LEU A 379 -20.79 1.57 -8.94
CA LEU A 379 -19.88 2.02 -7.89
C LEU A 379 -18.75 1.02 -7.69
N CYS A 380 -19.09 -0.27 -7.58
CA CYS A 380 -18.08 -1.31 -7.40
C CYS A 380 -17.17 -1.42 -8.63
N LEU A 381 -17.70 -1.26 -9.85
CA LEU A 381 -16.89 -1.19 -11.06
C LEU A 381 -15.85 -0.06 -10.99
N ARG A 382 -16.27 1.17 -10.67
CA ARG A 382 -15.36 2.32 -10.56
C ARG A 382 -14.37 2.17 -9.41
N TRP A 383 -14.80 1.56 -8.31
CA TRP A 383 -13.92 1.30 -7.18
C TRP A 383 -12.88 0.22 -7.49
N GLN A 384 -13.23 -0.83 -8.24
CA GLN A 384 -12.25 -1.83 -8.70
C GLN A 384 -11.20 -1.19 -9.62
N GLN A 385 -11.63 -0.28 -10.51
CA GLN A 385 -10.70 0.45 -11.38
C GLN A 385 -9.74 1.33 -10.59
N MET A 386 -10.23 2.13 -9.63
CA MET A 386 -9.38 3.01 -8.82
C MET A 386 -8.56 2.24 -7.78
N GLY A 387 -9.18 1.29 -7.09
CA GLY A 387 -8.58 0.50 -6.01
C GLY A 387 -7.40 -0.37 -6.46
N ALA A 388 -7.32 -0.71 -7.75
CA ALA A 388 -6.12 -1.32 -8.35
C ALA A 388 -4.87 -0.42 -8.27
N PHE A 389 -5.03 0.87 -7.93
CA PHE A 389 -3.95 1.84 -7.74
C PHE A 389 -3.67 2.19 -6.26
N HIS A 390 -4.39 1.60 -5.31
CA HIS A 390 -3.93 1.57 -3.91
C HIS A 390 -2.71 0.65 -3.78
N SER A 391 -1.76 0.96 -2.91
CA SER A 391 -0.64 0.03 -2.65
C SER A 391 -1.12 -1.21 -1.88
N PHE A 392 -2.07 -1.05 -0.95
CA PHE A 392 -2.87 -2.13 -0.38
C PHE A 392 -4.22 -2.21 -1.11
N SER A 393 -4.40 -3.23 -1.97
CA SER A 393 -5.57 -3.36 -2.85
C SER A 393 -6.46 -4.52 -2.39
N ARG A 394 -7.42 -4.25 -1.50
CA ARG A 394 -8.33 -5.25 -0.92
C ARG A 394 -9.79 -4.92 -1.19
N ASN A 395 -10.57 -5.89 -1.68
CA ASN A 395 -12.03 -5.85 -1.60
C ASN A 395 -12.48 -6.55 -0.31
N HIS A 396 -13.27 -5.85 0.49
CA HIS A 396 -13.78 -6.31 1.79
C HIS A 396 -15.20 -5.78 1.99
N ASN A 397 -16.00 -6.46 2.81
CA ASN A 397 -17.45 -6.27 2.89
C ASN A 397 -17.98 -6.70 4.27
N ASP A 398 -19.04 -6.06 4.74
CA ASP A 398 -19.73 -6.44 5.98
C ASP A 398 -20.59 -7.71 5.83
N LYS A 399 -20.77 -8.46 6.93
CA LYS A 399 -21.53 -9.72 6.95
C LYS A 399 -22.99 -9.57 6.56
N ASN A 400 -23.60 -8.42 6.84
CA ASN A 400 -25.02 -8.18 6.61
C ASN A 400 -25.30 -7.65 5.19
N MET A 401 -24.26 -7.43 4.40
CA MET A 401 -24.35 -6.93 3.04
C MET A 401 -24.29 -8.09 2.04
N ALA A 402 -24.91 -7.88 0.88
CA ALA A 402 -24.84 -8.84 -0.21
C ALA A 402 -23.38 -8.99 -0.69
N PRO A 403 -22.92 -10.20 -1.06
CA PRO A 403 -21.53 -10.45 -1.47
C PRO A 403 -21.09 -9.49 -2.58
N GLN A 404 -19.86 -9.00 -2.58
CA GLN A 404 -19.42 -8.01 -3.59
C GLN A 404 -18.05 -8.30 -4.18
N ASP A 405 -17.63 -9.57 -4.13
CA ASP A 405 -16.46 -9.99 -4.89
C ASP A 405 -16.68 -9.68 -6.39
N PRO A 406 -15.60 -9.40 -7.14
CA PRO A 406 -15.71 -8.94 -8.52
C PRO A 406 -16.59 -9.79 -9.44
N THR A 407 -16.74 -11.09 -9.16
CA THR A 407 -17.50 -12.02 -10.02
C THR A 407 -19.01 -11.91 -9.87
N ARG A 408 -19.52 -11.12 -8.92
CA ARG A 408 -20.97 -10.88 -8.78
C ARG A 408 -21.60 -10.29 -10.04
N TRP A 409 -20.87 -9.43 -10.75
CA TRP A 409 -21.33 -8.81 -11.99
C TRP A 409 -20.29 -9.00 -13.09
N THR A 410 -20.75 -9.26 -14.31
CA THR A 410 -19.85 -9.46 -15.47
C THR A 410 -19.07 -8.19 -15.81
N THR A 411 -19.68 -7.01 -15.64
CA THR A 411 -19.04 -5.71 -15.87
C THR A 411 -17.95 -5.43 -14.83
N VAL A 412 -18.23 -5.69 -13.55
CA VAL A 412 -17.26 -5.54 -12.44
C VAL A 412 -16.11 -6.53 -12.60
N ALA A 413 -16.38 -7.78 -12.98
CA ALA A 413 -15.34 -8.78 -13.25
C ALA A 413 -14.42 -8.34 -14.41
N ALA A 414 -14.98 -7.79 -15.49
CA ALA A 414 -14.21 -7.29 -16.62
C ALA A 414 -13.32 -6.08 -16.22
N ALA A 415 -13.87 -5.14 -15.45
CA ALA A 415 -13.14 -3.98 -14.96
C ALA A 415 -12.03 -4.36 -13.98
N ALA A 416 -12.33 -5.22 -12.99
CA ALA A 416 -11.37 -5.72 -12.02
C ALA A 416 -10.25 -6.51 -12.71
N ARG A 417 -10.56 -7.38 -13.67
CA ARG A 417 -9.55 -8.11 -14.46
C ARG A 417 -8.62 -7.15 -15.19
N LYS A 418 -9.18 -6.16 -15.89
CA LYS A 418 -8.39 -5.21 -16.68
C LYS A 418 -7.50 -4.34 -15.80
N ALA A 419 -8.04 -3.80 -14.72
CA ALA A 419 -7.30 -2.97 -13.77
C ALA A 419 -6.22 -3.78 -13.05
N ASN A 420 -6.50 -5.00 -12.62
CA ASN A 420 -5.51 -5.85 -11.96
C ASN A 420 -4.45 -6.39 -12.93
N LEU A 421 -4.77 -6.71 -14.18
CA LEU A 421 -3.74 -7.06 -15.17
C LEU A 421 -2.78 -5.87 -15.43
N PHE A 422 -3.31 -4.64 -15.48
CA PHE A 422 -2.47 -3.44 -15.53
C PHE A 422 -1.59 -3.33 -14.29
N ARG A 423 -2.17 -3.45 -13.09
CA ARG A 423 -1.44 -3.43 -11.81
C ARG A 423 -0.30 -4.45 -11.79
N TYR A 424 -0.61 -5.72 -12.08
CA TYR A 424 0.34 -6.83 -12.05
C TYR A 424 1.48 -6.63 -13.03
N ARG A 425 1.21 -6.01 -14.19
CA ARG A 425 2.24 -5.67 -15.16
C ARG A 425 3.24 -4.63 -14.63
N HIS A 426 2.79 -3.73 -13.76
CA HIS A 426 3.58 -2.64 -13.19
C HIS A 426 4.05 -2.89 -11.75
N LEU A 427 3.86 -4.09 -11.21
CA LEU A 427 4.37 -4.44 -9.88
C LEU A 427 5.89 -4.27 -9.72
N PRO A 428 6.76 -4.52 -10.73
CA PRO A 428 8.18 -4.20 -10.59
C PRO A 428 8.45 -2.72 -10.31
N TYR A 429 7.68 -1.81 -10.92
CA TYR A 429 7.74 -0.39 -10.64
C TYR A 429 7.20 -0.07 -9.23
N LEU A 430 5.99 -0.52 -8.90
CA LEU A 430 5.39 -0.27 -7.57
C LEU A 430 6.26 -0.82 -6.44
N TYR A 431 6.82 -2.01 -6.61
CA TYR A 431 7.74 -2.62 -5.65
C TYR A 431 9.03 -1.82 -5.51
N SER A 432 9.58 -1.30 -6.60
CA SER A 432 10.76 -0.43 -6.56
C SER A 432 10.49 0.87 -5.79
N LEU A 433 9.29 1.44 -5.91
CA LEU A 433 8.88 2.60 -5.10
C LEU A 433 8.85 2.26 -3.61
N HIS A 434 8.24 1.13 -3.23
CA HIS A 434 8.25 0.67 -1.84
C HIS A 434 9.68 0.39 -1.33
N PHE A 435 10.51 -0.25 -2.13
CA PHE A 435 11.91 -0.54 -1.78
C PHE A 435 12.69 0.75 -1.51
N LYS A 436 12.53 1.75 -2.39
CA LYS A 436 13.16 3.07 -2.23
C LYS A 436 12.64 3.79 -0.98
N ALA A 437 11.34 3.78 -0.74
CA ALA A 437 10.74 4.40 0.45
C ALA A 437 11.26 3.73 1.74
N SER A 438 11.41 2.40 1.75
CA SER A 438 11.98 1.68 2.90
C SER A 438 13.47 1.95 3.12
N LEU A 439 14.25 2.16 2.05
CA LEU A 439 15.67 2.50 2.14
C LEU A 439 15.93 3.95 2.55
N PHE A 440 15.22 4.90 1.95
CA PHE A 440 15.59 6.32 1.98
C PHE A 440 14.48 7.25 2.50
N GLY A 441 13.31 6.68 2.81
CA GLY A 441 12.09 7.44 3.02
C GLY A 441 11.50 8.03 1.74
N GLY A 442 10.47 8.85 1.90
CA GLY A 442 9.68 9.44 0.82
C GLY A 442 8.31 8.78 0.68
N THR A 443 7.69 8.99 -0.47
CA THR A 443 6.31 8.59 -0.76
C THR A 443 6.22 7.58 -1.92
N VAL A 444 5.19 6.74 -1.92
CA VAL A 444 4.85 5.84 -3.04
C VAL A 444 3.68 6.39 -3.84
N VAL A 445 2.56 6.64 -3.16
CA VAL A 445 1.40 7.37 -3.71
C VAL A 445 1.54 8.83 -3.28
N ARG A 446 1.61 9.77 -4.22
CA ARG A 446 1.87 11.18 -3.86
C ARG A 446 0.95 12.18 -4.57
N PRO A 447 0.61 13.30 -3.91
CA PRO A 447 -0.05 14.43 -4.54
C PRO A 447 0.76 15.04 -5.68
N LEU A 448 0.08 15.64 -6.65
CA LEU A 448 0.77 16.29 -7.79
C LEU A 448 1.72 17.42 -7.36
N PHE A 449 1.38 18.17 -6.30
CA PHE A 449 2.21 19.27 -5.83
C PHE A 449 3.59 18.84 -5.31
N PHE A 450 3.82 17.53 -5.06
CA PHE A 450 5.14 17.01 -4.74
C PHE A 450 6.12 17.11 -5.92
N GLU A 451 5.60 16.94 -7.14
CA GLU A 451 6.40 16.96 -8.37
C GLU A 451 6.33 18.29 -9.13
N PHE A 452 5.27 19.07 -8.89
CA PHE A 452 5.00 20.35 -9.57
C PHE A 452 4.70 21.49 -8.59
N PRO A 453 5.53 21.74 -7.56
CA PRO A 453 5.22 22.72 -6.51
C PRO A 453 5.09 24.17 -7.00
N ALA A 454 5.70 24.49 -8.15
CA ALA A 454 5.61 25.82 -8.78
C ALA A 454 4.33 26.06 -9.59
N ASP A 455 3.50 25.03 -9.78
CA ASP A 455 2.20 25.15 -10.42
C ASP A 455 1.12 25.33 -9.34
N ASP A 456 0.67 26.56 -9.12
CA ASP A 456 -0.32 26.89 -8.07
C ASP A 456 -1.64 26.10 -8.24
N PHE A 457 -1.97 25.68 -9.46
CA PHE A 457 -3.20 24.94 -9.73
C PHE A 457 -3.18 23.55 -9.09
N VAL A 458 -2.01 22.87 -9.06
CA VAL A 458 -1.93 21.50 -8.50
C VAL A 458 -2.08 21.45 -6.98
N HIS A 459 -1.99 22.60 -6.30
CA HIS A 459 -2.20 22.69 -4.85
C HIS A 459 -3.68 22.52 -4.47
N GLN A 460 -4.59 22.71 -5.44
CA GLN A 460 -6.04 22.56 -5.25
C GLN A 460 -6.57 21.19 -5.69
N ILE A 461 -5.69 20.33 -6.22
CA ILE A 461 -6.06 19.03 -6.78
C ILE A 461 -5.92 17.94 -5.71
N SER A 462 -7.02 17.28 -5.37
CA SER A 462 -7.04 16.21 -4.35
C SER A 462 -7.43 14.83 -4.88
N TYR A 463 -7.99 14.76 -6.09
CA TYR A 463 -8.67 13.55 -6.61
C TYR A 463 -7.95 12.85 -7.76
N GLN A 464 -6.72 13.26 -8.06
CA GLN A 464 -5.79 12.56 -8.93
C GLN A 464 -4.43 12.55 -8.24
N PHE A 465 -3.62 11.54 -8.51
CA PHE A 465 -2.39 11.29 -7.78
C PHE A 465 -1.35 10.62 -8.66
N LEU A 466 -0.14 10.49 -8.13
CA LEU A 466 0.96 9.83 -8.80
C LEU A 466 1.35 8.54 -8.06
N TRP A 467 1.75 7.53 -8.82
CA TRP A 467 2.70 6.52 -8.36
C TRP A 467 4.10 7.02 -8.66
N GLY A 468 4.89 7.24 -7.60
CA GLY A 468 6.20 7.86 -7.69
C GLY A 468 6.14 9.21 -8.37
N SER A 469 7.14 9.51 -9.21
CA SER A 469 7.21 10.75 -9.99
C SER A 469 6.75 10.58 -11.45
N SER A 470 6.41 9.35 -11.87
CA SER A 470 6.37 8.97 -13.29
C SER A 470 5.02 8.51 -13.82
N MET A 471 4.08 8.09 -12.97
CA MET A 471 2.77 7.59 -13.43
C MET A 471 1.65 8.38 -12.76
N LEU A 472 0.84 9.09 -13.55
CA LEU A 472 -0.29 9.90 -13.09
C LEU A 472 -1.61 9.17 -13.32
N ILE A 473 -2.48 9.15 -12.30
CA ILE A 473 -3.74 8.42 -12.28
C ILE A 473 -4.89 9.41 -12.09
N ILE A 474 -5.89 9.38 -12.98
CA ILE A 474 -7.09 10.21 -12.93
C ILE A 474 -8.33 9.30 -12.84
N PRO A 475 -8.80 8.94 -11.64
CA PRO A 475 -9.93 8.03 -11.46
C PRO A 475 -11.28 8.70 -11.75
N VAL A 476 -12.27 7.91 -12.17
CA VAL A 476 -13.68 8.34 -12.27
C VAL A 476 -14.34 8.18 -10.90
N LEU A 477 -14.76 9.29 -10.29
CA LEU A 477 -15.25 9.32 -8.90
C LEU A 477 -16.70 9.82 -8.76
N GLU A 478 -17.45 9.79 -9.86
CA GLU A 478 -18.86 10.21 -9.93
C GLU A 478 -19.69 9.20 -10.73
N SER A 479 -20.97 9.06 -10.36
CA SER A 479 -21.93 8.17 -11.03
C SER A 479 -22.33 8.67 -12.43
N ASN A 480 -22.72 7.74 -13.29
CA ASN A 480 -23.21 7.95 -14.65
C ASN A 480 -22.24 8.73 -15.54
N LYS A 481 -20.93 8.49 -15.37
CA LYS A 481 -19.88 9.10 -16.19
C LYS A 481 -19.22 8.07 -17.09
N THR A 482 -18.90 8.47 -18.31
CA THR A 482 -18.04 7.74 -19.26
C THR A 482 -16.83 8.57 -19.69
N THR A 483 -16.63 9.71 -19.04
CA THR A 483 -15.50 10.62 -19.20
C THR A 483 -15.12 11.18 -17.83
N VAL A 484 -13.90 11.68 -17.69
CA VAL A 484 -13.44 12.36 -16.47
C VAL A 484 -12.59 13.57 -16.81
N ASP A 485 -12.81 14.65 -16.08
CA ASP A 485 -11.96 15.83 -16.18
C ASP A 485 -10.74 15.66 -15.29
N GLY A 486 -9.59 16.06 -15.80
CA GLY A 486 -8.37 16.07 -15.02
C GLY A 486 -7.31 16.99 -15.60
N TYR A 487 -6.26 17.19 -14.80
CA TYR A 487 -5.19 18.12 -15.12
C TYR A 487 -3.88 17.38 -15.36
N LEU A 488 -3.27 17.61 -16.52
CA LEU A 488 -1.92 17.16 -16.83
C LEU A 488 -0.97 18.35 -16.77
N PRO A 489 -0.06 18.44 -15.77
CA PRO A 489 0.83 19.58 -15.59
C PRO A 489 1.56 19.97 -16.87
N SER A 490 1.41 21.23 -17.26
CA SER A 490 1.83 21.74 -18.58
C SER A 490 3.35 21.83 -18.76
N THR A 491 4.09 21.85 -17.66
CA THR A 491 5.56 21.82 -17.61
C THR A 491 6.15 20.44 -17.91
N ALA A 492 5.31 19.40 -18.01
CA ALA A 492 5.70 18.06 -18.40
C ALA A 492 5.03 17.63 -19.73
N THR A 493 5.57 16.58 -20.33
CA THR A 493 4.92 15.83 -21.41
C THR A 493 4.40 14.52 -20.84
N TRP A 494 3.23 14.10 -21.30
CA TRP A 494 2.53 12.91 -20.82
C TRP A 494 2.16 12.01 -21.98
N TYR A 495 2.34 10.70 -21.81
CA TYR A 495 1.91 9.67 -22.75
C TYR A 495 0.82 8.81 -22.12
N SER A 496 -0.22 8.46 -22.88
CA SER A 496 -1.30 7.61 -22.37
C SER A 496 -0.80 6.18 -22.11
N LEU A 497 -1.11 5.63 -20.93
CA LEU A 497 -0.90 4.23 -20.56
C LEU A 497 -2.21 3.41 -20.51
N TYR A 498 -3.34 4.05 -20.76
CA TYR A 498 -4.65 3.42 -20.80
C TYR A 498 -5.15 3.29 -22.24
N ASP A 499 -6.31 2.66 -22.43
CA ASP A 499 -6.82 2.27 -23.74
C ASP A 499 -6.92 3.43 -24.75
N ALA A 500 -7.44 4.58 -24.33
CA ALA A 500 -7.65 5.70 -25.23
C ALA A 500 -6.31 6.39 -25.51
N GLY A 501 -5.88 6.29 -26.77
CA GLY A 501 -4.64 6.91 -27.24
C GLY A 501 -3.38 6.27 -26.66
N TYR A 502 -3.40 4.98 -26.30
CA TYR A 502 -2.24 4.28 -25.74
C TYR A 502 -0.93 4.60 -26.48
N GLY A 503 0.10 4.99 -25.73
CA GLY A 503 1.42 5.39 -26.22
C GLY A 503 1.47 6.76 -26.91
N GLN A 504 0.33 7.40 -27.19
CA GLN A 504 0.27 8.72 -27.78
C GLN A 504 0.45 9.82 -26.73
N LYS A 505 0.96 10.97 -27.15
CA LYS A 505 1.06 12.16 -26.31
C LYS A 505 -0.34 12.67 -25.94
N ALA A 506 -0.58 12.83 -24.64
CA ALA A 506 -1.81 13.37 -24.10
C ALA A 506 -1.81 14.91 -24.12
N PRO A 507 -3.00 15.55 -24.19
CA PRO A 507 -3.11 17.00 -24.08
C PRO A 507 -2.69 17.48 -22.68
N ASN A 508 -1.93 18.57 -22.62
CA ASN A 508 -1.56 19.20 -21.36
C ASN A 508 -2.68 20.12 -20.82
N GLY A 509 -2.59 20.49 -19.54
CA GLY A 509 -3.56 21.36 -18.87
C GLY A 509 -4.84 20.63 -18.48
N ASN A 510 -5.92 21.39 -18.29
CA ASN A 510 -7.25 20.83 -18.04
C ASN A 510 -7.77 20.15 -19.31
N SER A 511 -8.16 18.89 -19.17
CA SER A 511 -8.66 18.07 -20.28
C SER A 511 -9.73 17.10 -19.80
N THR A 512 -10.63 16.73 -20.72
CA THR A 512 -11.62 15.68 -20.51
C THR A 512 -11.14 14.40 -21.19
N PHE A 513 -11.04 13.31 -20.43
CA PHE A 513 -10.55 12.02 -20.90
C PHE A 513 -11.69 11.03 -21.04
N SER A 514 -11.60 10.16 -22.06
CA SER A 514 -12.53 9.04 -22.23
C SER A 514 -12.32 8.02 -21.11
N ALA A 515 -13.38 7.55 -20.48
CA ALA A 515 -13.34 6.57 -19.41
C ALA A 515 -14.62 5.71 -19.39
N PRO A 516 -14.95 4.97 -20.47
CA PRO A 516 -16.08 4.05 -20.47
C PRO A 516 -15.92 2.95 -19.41
N TRP A 517 -16.98 2.19 -19.17
CA TRP A 517 -17.01 1.18 -18.10
C TRP A 517 -16.07 0.00 -18.35
N ASP A 518 -15.78 -0.29 -19.62
CA ASP A 518 -14.93 -1.40 -20.07
C ASP A 518 -13.47 -0.98 -20.34
N SER A 519 -13.10 0.29 -20.11
CA SER A 519 -11.71 0.75 -20.19
C SER A 519 -10.98 0.63 -18.86
N LEU A 520 -9.64 0.70 -18.92
CA LEU A 520 -8.87 1.16 -17.77
C LEU A 520 -9.20 2.64 -17.51
N ILE A 521 -9.08 3.11 -16.27
CA ILE A 521 -9.15 4.54 -15.97
C ILE A 521 -7.99 5.29 -16.65
N PRO A 522 -8.11 6.61 -16.88
CA PRO A 522 -7.00 7.38 -17.42
C PRO A 522 -5.74 7.30 -16.55
N VAL A 523 -4.67 6.77 -17.15
CA VAL A 523 -3.33 6.65 -16.56
C VAL A 523 -2.32 7.16 -17.56
N PHE A 524 -1.33 7.93 -17.10
CA PHE A 524 -0.37 8.60 -17.96
C PHE A 524 1.06 8.41 -17.48
N LEU A 525 1.97 8.14 -18.42
CA LEU A 525 3.42 8.10 -18.21
C LEU A 525 4.00 9.50 -18.42
N ARG A 526 4.72 10.02 -17.42
CA ARG A 526 5.51 11.24 -17.53
C ARG A 526 6.72 10.99 -18.43
N ALA A 527 6.88 11.83 -19.45
CA ALA A 527 8.07 11.85 -20.30
C ALA A 527 9.35 12.04 -19.46
N GLY A 528 10.45 11.43 -19.91
CA GLY A 528 11.71 11.35 -19.18
C GLY A 528 11.81 10.13 -18.25
N SER A 529 10.80 9.26 -18.22
CA SER A 529 10.73 8.12 -17.30
C SER A 529 10.83 6.77 -18.02
N ILE A 530 11.49 5.82 -17.36
CA ILE A 530 11.55 4.40 -17.72
C ILE A 530 10.88 3.61 -16.60
N LEU A 531 9.82 2.86 -16.91
CA LEU A 531 9.14 1.99 -15.94
C LEU A 531 9.50 0.52 -16.19
N PRO A 532 10.06 -0.19 -15.19
CA PRO A 532 10.18 -1.64 -15.26
C PRO A 532 8.80 -2.29 -15.12
N ARG A 533 8.55 -3.28 -15.96
CA ARG A 533 7.31 -4.05 -16.03
C ARG A 533 7.65 -5.54 -16.13
N GLN A 534 6.63 -6.37 -15.99
CA GLN A 534 6.75 -7.81 -16.17
C GLN A 534 5.44 -8.32 -16.76
N THR A 535 5.48 -9.34 -17.62
CA THR A 535 4.23 -9.92 -18.15
C THR A 535 3.35 -10.39 -16.97
N PRO A 536 2.09 -9.93 -16.85
CA PRO A 536 1.25 -10.24 -15.70
C PRO A 536 0.85 -11.72 -15.69
N ALA A 537 0.47 -12.23 -14.51
CA ALA A 537 -0.09 -13.57 -14.32
C ALA A 537 -1.20 -13.53 -13.26
N GLN A 538 -1.80 -14.69 -12.98
CA GLN A 538 -2.88 -14.79 -11.98
C GLN A 538 -2.41 -14.52 -10.55
N THR A 539 -1.15 -14.78 -10.23
CA THR A 539 -0.55 -14.46 -8.92
C THR A 539 0.87 -13.92 -9.11
N THR A 540 1.41 -13.22 -8.12
CA THR A 540 2.80 -12.73 -8.17
C THR A 540 3.83 -13.85 -8.20
N VAL A 541 3.56 -15.00 -7.57
CA VAL A 541 4.44 -16.19 -7.62
C VAL A 541 4.66 -16.65 -9.06
N LEU A 542 3.61 -16.58 -9.89
CA LEU A 542 3.70 -16.89 -11.32
C LEU A 542 4.27 -15.71 -12.10
N ALA A 543 3.80 -14.49 -11.85
CA ALA A 543 4.23 -13.29 -12.58
C ALA A 543 5.74 -13.07 -12.47
N ARG A 544 6.33 -13.28 -11.28
CA ARG A 544 7.76 -13.10 -11.03
C ARG A 544 8.67 -14.03 -11.83
N LYS A 545 8.13 -15.13 -12.38
CA LYS A 545 8.85 -16.06 -13.27
C LYS A 545 8.81 -15.59 -14.73
N ASN A 546 7.90 -14.69 -15.08
CA ASN A 546 7.79 -14.15 -16.41
C ASN A 546 8.93 -13.17 -16.70
N ARG A 547 9.04 -12.82 -17.98
CA ARG A 547 10.11 -11.99 -18.51
C ARG A 547 9.88 -10.52 -18.16
N PHE A 548 10.98 -9.81 -17.97
CA PHE A 548 10.91 -8.37 -17.77
C PHE A 548 10.53 -7.68 -19.08
N GLU A 549 9.83 -6.56 -18.90
CA GLU A 549 9.45 -5.62 -19.94
C GLU A 549 9.82 -4.22 -19.47
N ILE A 550 10.04 -3.29 -20.38
CA ILE A 550 10.26 -1.88 -20.07
C ILE A 550 9.30 -1.03 -20.91
N VAL A 551 8.79 0.06 -20.34
CA VAL A 551 8.18 1.16 -21.09
C VAL A 551 8.95 2.45 -20.86
N ILE A 552 9.19 3.19 -21.93
CA ILE A 552 9.95 4.43 -21.96
C ILE A 552 9.06 5.54 -22.52
N GLY A 553 8.87 6.62 -21.77
CA GLY A 553 8.26 7.84 -22.28
C GLY A 553 9.35 8.87 -22.54
N LEU A 554 9.59 9.25 -23.80
CA LEU A 554 10.70 10.14 -24.13
C LEU A 554 10.39 11.61 -23.85
N LEU A 555 11.34 12.27 -23.18
CA LEU A 555 11.39 13.73 -23.11
C LEU A 555 12.25 14.26 -24.25
N ASN A 556 11.61 14.91 -25.23
CA ASN A 556 12.31 15.47 -26.38
C ASN A 556 12.97 16.80 -25.97
N ASP A 557 14.30 16.80 -25.84
CA ASP A 557 15.09 18.01 -25.68
C ASP A 557 15.34 18.62 -27.06
N VAL A 558 14.35 19.40 -27.51
CA VAL A 558 14.33 20.04 -28.83
C VAL A 558 15.54 20.96 -29.05
N GLY A 559 16.16 21.46 -27.98
CA GLY A 559 17.33 22.35 -28.07
C GLY A 559 18.62 21.61 -28.40
N ASN A 560 18.77 20.36 -27.96
CA ASN A 560 20.00 19.58 -28.13
C ASN A 560 19.85 18.43 -29.14
N GLY A 561 18.65 18.13 -29.61
CA GLY A 561 18.39 17.03 -30.55
C GLY A 561 18.43 15.65 -29.89
N HIS A 562 18.34 15.60 -28.56
CA HIS A 562 18.33 14.39 -27.75
C HIS A 562 16.90 14.10 -27.25
N SER A 563 16.60 12.83 -27.04
CA SER A 563 15.36 12.37 -26.43
C SER A 563 15.70 11.37 -25.35
N ILE A 564 15.49 11.77 -24.09
CA ILE A 564 16.05 11.08 -22.94
C ILE A 564 14.97 10.49 -22.03
N ALA A 565 15.34 9.44 -21.30
CA ALA A 565 14.57 8.92 -20.18
C ALA A 565 15.46 8.17 -19.19
N ASN A 566 15.07 8.14 -17.92
CA ASN A 566 15.77 7.39 -16.88
C ASN A 566 14.79 6.62 -15.99
N GLY A 567 15.28 5.58 -15.33
CA GLY A 567 14.49 4.82 -14.35
C GLY A 567 15.36 3.91 -13.50
N GLU A 568 14.71 3.19 -12.61
CA GLU A 568 15.37 2.30 -11.67
C GLU A 568 14.52 1.05 -11.42
N LEU A 569 15.18 -0.04 -11.02
CA LEU A 569 14.55 -1.29 -10.60
C LEU A 569 15.26 -1.83 -9.37
N TYR A 570 14.49 -2.15 -8.33
CA TYR A 570 14.93 -2.93 -7.18
C TYR A 570 14.31 -4.32 -7.25
N TRP A 571 15.12 -5.36 -7.04
CA TRP A 571 14.68 -6.74 -7.12
C TRP A 571 15.39 -7.64 -6.11
N ASP A 572 14.65 -8.13 -5.13
CA ASP A 572 15.07 -9.17 -4.19
C ASP A 572 14.27 -10.46 -4.42
N ASP A 573 14.37 -11.43 -3.51
CA ASP A 573 13.57 -12.66 -3.59
C ASP A 573 12.07 -12.42 -3.35
N GLY A 574 11.71 -11.27 -2.77
CA GLY A 574 10.35 -10.81 -2.53
C GLY A 574 9.76 -11.21 -1.19
N ASP A 575 10.46 -11.99 -0.35
CA ASP A 575 9.82 -12.61 0.81
C ASP A 575 10.77 -12.95 1.98
N SER A 576 12.08 -12.89 1.81
CA SER A 576 13.01 -13.06 2.94
C SER A 576 12.91 -11.91 3.92
N ILE A 577 13.09 -12.24 5.22
CA ILE A 577 13.19 -11.26 6.29
C ILE A 577 14.38 -10.33 6.03
N PRO A 578 14.18 -9.02 5.86
CA PRO A 578 15.30 -8.12 5.68
C PRO A 578 16.07 -7.94 7.00
N PRO A 579 17.40 -7.76 6.94
CA PRO A 579 18.19 -7.31 8.09
C PRO A 579 17.72 -5.92 8.58
N ALA A 580 18.12 -5.54 9.79
CA ALA A 580 17.76 -4.25 10.37
C ALA A 580 18.19 -3.06 9.49
N ASP A 581 19.36 -3.16 8.88
CA ASP A 581 19.80 -2.25 7.82
C ASP A 581 19.47 -2.85 6.45
N LEU A 582 18.40 -2.37 5.83
CA LEU A 582 17.93 -2.84 4.53
C LEU A 582 18.98 -2.69 3.42
N SER A 583 19.94 -1.76 3.54
CA SER A 583 21.03 -1.60 2.56
C SER A 583 21.93 -2.84 2.46
N THR A 584 21.95 -3.68 3.51
CA THR A 584 22.69 -4.96 3.55
C THR A 584 21.88 -6.16 3.06
N HIS A 585 20.58 -5.97 2.76
CA HIS A 585 19.72 -7.04 2.24
C HIS A 585 20.22 -7.57 0.89
N ASN A 586 19.86 -8.82 0.56
CA ASN A 586 20.26 -9.49 -0.67
C ASN A 586 19.33 -9.08 -1.84
N PHE A 587 19.71 -8.05 -2.59
CA PHE A 587 18.92 -7.55 -3.71
C PHE A 587 19.80 -7.07 -4.87
N HIS A 588 19.24 -7.11 -6.08
CA HIS A 588 19.78 -6.43 -7.24
C HIS A 588 19.19 -5.02 -7.34
N SER A 589 19.99 -4.05 -7.75
CA SER A 589 19.49 -2.73 -8.15
C SER A 589 20.05 -2.34 -9.51
N PHE A 590 19.21 -1.71 -10.32
CA PHE A 590 19.51 -1.28 -11.67
C PHE A 590 19.16 0.18 -11.86
N ILE A 591 20.00 0.88 -12.62
CA ILE A 591 19.71 2.18 -13.20
C ILE A 591 19.57 1.99 -14.70
N PHE A 592 18.50 2.54 -15.26
CA PHE A 592 18.21 2.58 -16.68
C PHE A 592 18.42 3.99 -17.20
N SER A 593 19.08 4.10 -18.35
CA SER A 593 19.18 5.35 -19.09
C SER A 593 18.93 5.09 -20.57
N PHE A 594 18.17 5.97 -21.20
CA PHE A 594 17.90 5.95 -22.62
C PHE A 594 18.19 7.32 -23.21
N ASP A 595 18.91 7.33 -24.32
CA ASP A 595 19.20 8.53 -25.10
C ASP A 595 19.04 8.21 -26.58
N ALA A 596 18.24 8.99 -27.28
CA ALA A 596 18.08 8.88 -28.72
C ALA A 596 18.30 10.21 -29.42
N THR A 597 18.92 10.13 -30.58
CA THR A 597 19.29 11.23 -31.47
C THR A 597 18.86 10.90 -32.89
N SER A 598 19.06 11.84 -33.82
CA SER A 598 18.86 11.58 -35.24
C SER A 598 19.75 10.48 -35.84
N GLN A 599 20.82 10.08 -35.15
CA GLN A 599 21.79 9.09 -35.62
C GLN A 599 21.53 7.70 -35.03
N ASN A 600 21.22 7.63 -33.73
CA ASN A 600 21.02 6.36 -33.04
C ASN A 600 20.17 6.52 -31.77
N ALA A 601 19.71 5.40 -31.24
CA ALA A 601 19.19 5.24 -29.90
C ALA A 601 20.10 4.30 -29.09
N THR A 602 20.37 4.69 -27.86
CA THR A 602 21.20 3.94 -26.91
C THR A 602 20.41 3.71 -25.63
N PHE A 603 20.28 2.45 -25.24
CA PHE A 603 19.69 2.03 -23.98
C PHE A 603 20.76 1.37 -23.10
N ILE A 604 20.98 1.93 -21.92
CA ILE A 604 21.98 1.49 -20.96
C ILE A 604 21.29 0.97 -19.71
N ILE A 605 21.63 -0.26 -19.33
CA ILE A 605 21.27 -0.85 -18.05
C ILE A 605 22.55 -0.95 -17.23
N THR A 606 22.59 -0.31 -16.07
CA THR A 606 23.70 -0.41 -15.11
C THR A 606 23.23 -1.10 -13.84
N LYS A 607 23.76 -2.28 -13.54
CA LYS A 607 23.55 -2.97 -12.28
C LYS A 607 24.45 -2.34 -11.20
N THR A 608 23.82 -1.62 -10.26
CA THR A 608 24.51 -0.91 -9.17
C THR A 608 24.72 -1.78 -7.94
N LYS A 609 23.88 -2.81 -7.76
CA LYS A 609 24.06 -3.84 -6.73
C LYS A 609 23.70 -5.21 -7.28
N THR A 610 24.44 -6.22 -6.86
CA THR A 610 24.22 -7.62 -7.24
C THR A 610 23.79 -8.43 -6.02
N ALA A 611 22.67 -9.15 -6.13
CA ALA A 611 22.29 -10.18 -5.18
C ALA A 611 23.03 -11.49 -5.45
N THR A 612 23.30 -12.22 -4.37
CA THR A 612 23.85 -13.58 -4.39
C THR A 612 22.73 -14.59 -4.56
N ASN A 613 22.92 -15.59 -5.44
CA ASN A 613 22.00 -16.72 -5.66
C ASN A 613 20.54 -16.32 -6.00
N LEU A 614 20.35 -15.15 -6.60
CA LEU A 614 19.04 -14.67 -7.04
C LEU A 614 19.04 -14.54 -8.57
N PRO A 615 18.59 -15.57 -9.32
CA PRO A 615 18.52 -15.51 -10.77
C PRO A 615 17.48 -14.49 -11.22
N LEU A 616 17.78 -13.78 -12.31
CA LEU A 616 16.91 -12.77 -12.88
C LEU A 616 16.21 -13.29 -14.14
N PRO A 617 14.92 -12.98 -14.34
CA PRO A 617 14.32 -13.09 -15.65
C PRO A 617 15.08 -12.26 -16.69
N ALA A 618 15.09 -12.73 -17.94
CA ALA A 618 15.59 -11.94 -19.05
C ALA A 618 14.61 -10.79 -19.36
N LEU A 619 15.15 -9.69 -19.88
CA LEU A 619 14.36 -8.62 -20.48
C LEU A 619 14.09 -8.97 -21.95
N GLU A 620 12.83 -8.94 -22.37
CA GLU A 620 12.42 -9.34 -23.74
C GLU A 620 11.79 -8.21 -24.56
N ASN A 621 11.17 -7.23 -23.90
CA ASN A 621 10.44 -6.17 -24.57
C ASN A 621 10.82 -4.78 -24.06
N ILE A 622 11.15 -3.87 -24.97
CA ILE A 622 11.36 -2.45 -24.69
C ILE A 622 10.40 -1.66 -25.57
N GLU A 623 9.40 -1.05 -24.94
CA GLU A 623 8.39 -0.22 -25.60
C GLU A 623 8.71 1.26 -25.37
N ILE A 624 8.70 2.06 -26.43
CA ILE A 624 9.20 3.44 -26.42
C ILE A 624 8.16 4.36 -27.07
N PHE A 625 7.72 5.36 -26.33
CA PHE A 625 6.76 6.38 -26.77
C PHE A 625 7.47 7.69 -27.13
N GLY A 626 6.98 8.36 -28.17
CA GLY A 626 7.53 9.62 -28.66
C GLY A 626 8.80 9.47 -29.50
N TYR A 627 9.03 8.29 -30.09
CA TYR A 627 10.23 8.03 -30.90
C TYR A 627 10.11 8.69 -32.29
N GLN A 628 10.89 9.74 -32.51
CA GLN A 628 10.74 10.64 -33.67
C GLN A 628 11.47 10.19 -34.94
N TRP A 629 12.29 9.15 -34.86
CA TRP A 629 13.17 8.72 -35.95
C TRP A 629 12.76 7.36 -36.51
N THR A 630 13.20 7.07 -37.73
CA THR A 630 12.97 5.75 -38.35
C THR A 630 14.11 4.81 -37.96
N PRO A 631 13.86 3.81 -37.11
CA PRO A 631 14.91 2.87 -36.69
C PRO A 631 15.34 1.93 -37.83
N ASP A 632 16.61 1.56 -37.84
CA ASP A 632 17.12 0.46 -38.68
C ASP A 632 17.38 -0.78 -37.82
N PHE A 633 16.40 -1.69 -37.79
CA PHE A 633 16.47 -2.93 -36.99
C PHE A 633 17.65 -3.83 -37.33
N SER A 634 18.24 -3.72 -38.53
CA SER A 634 19.40 -4.54 -38.92
C SER A 634 20.68 -4.14 -38.21
N THR A 635 20.70 -2.95 -37.59
CA THR A 635 21.89 -2.36 -36.94
C THR A 635 21.95 -2.61 -35.44
N ALA A 636 20.97 -3.33 -34.88
CA ALA A 636 20.87 -3.53 -33.46
C ALA A 636 22.10 -4.27 -32.90
N THR A 637 22.69 -3.71 -31.85
CA THR A 637 23.81 -4.33 -31.13
C THR A 637 23.55 -4.35 -29.63
N LEU A 638 24.02 -5.42 -28.97
CA LEU A 638 24.09 -5.54 -27.52
C LEU A 638 25.55 -5.73 -27.12
N ASN A 639 26.08 -4.80 -26.33
CA ASN A 639 27.49 -4.76 -25.93
C ASN A 639 28.43 -4.82 -27.16
N GLY A 640 28.05 -4.15 -28.25
CA GLY A 640 28.78 -4.13 -29.52
C GLY A 640 28.60 -5.37 -30.40
N ASN A 641 27.92 -6.42 -29.93
CA ASN A 641 27.64 -7.61 -30.73
C ASN A 641 26.30 -7.49 -31.43
N SER A 642 26.23 -7.87 -32.72
CA SER A 642 24.99 -7.88 -33.48
C SER A 642 23.91 -8.73 -32.79
N THR A 643 22.68 -8.20 -32.73
CA THR A 643 21.51 -8.85 -32.14
C THR A 643 20.36 -8.80 -33.12
N ASP A 644 19.80 -9.95 -33.48
CA ASP A 644 18.66 -9.99 -34.40
C ASP A 644 17.37 -9.61 -33.68
N ILE A 645 16.80 -8.48 -34.08
CA ILE A 645 15.50 -7.99 -33.61
C ILE A 645 14.52 -7.78 -34.78
N THR A 646 14.92 -8.13 -36.00
CA THR A 646 14.25 -7.75 -37.26
C THR A 646 12.89 -8.42 -37.44
N THR A 647 12.69 -9.57 -36.80
CA THR A 647 11.48 -10.38 -36.97
C THR A 647 10.32 -9.93 -36.08
N LEU A 648 10.60 -9.47 -34.85
CA LEU A 648 9.56 -9.18 -33.83
C LEU A 648 9.43 -7.69 -33.49
N SER A 649 10.42 -6.87 -33.81
CA SER A 649 10.38 -5.44 -33.52
C SER A 649 9.52 -4.69 -34.53
N THR A 650 8.86 -3.63 -34.07
CA THR A 650 7.96 -2.81 -34.90
C THR A 650 8.14 -1.33 -34.61
N TYR A 651 7.87 -0.49 -35.61
CA TYR A 651 7.82 0.96 -35.46
C TYR A 651 6.60 1.51 -36.19
N ASN A 652 5.84 2.35 -35.50
CA ASN A 652 4.73 3.10 -36.09
C ASN A 652 5.09 4.60 -36.10
N SER A 653 5.34 5.13 -37.29
CA SER A 653 5.72 6.54 -37.49
C SER A 653 4.60 7.54 -37.19
N THR A 654 3.33 7.11 -37.29
CA THR A 654 2.17 7.97 -36.99
C THR A 654 1.98 8.12 -35.48
N SER A 655 2.04 7.03 -34.73
CA SER A 655 1.91 7.07 -33.26
C SER A 655 3.24 7.34 -32.55
N GLN A 656 4.36 7.29 -33.27
CA GLN A 656 5.73 7.41 -32.73
C GLN A 656 6.02 6.37 -31.64
N ILE A 657 5.55 5.14 -31.86
CA ILE A 657 5.76 4.01 -30.94
C ILE A 657 6.77 3.06 -31.57
N LEU A 658 7.88 2.84 -30.87
CA LEU A 658 8.91 1.85 -31.19
C LEU A 658 8.82 0.71 -30.19
N ASN A 659 8.62 -0.51 -30.68
CA ASN A 659 8.67 -1.72 -29.87
C ASN A 659 9.86 -2.57 -30.30
N ILE A 660 10.81 -2.78 -29.38
CA ILE A 660 11.98 -3.62 -29.57
C ILE A 660 11.75 -4.93 -28.83
N THR A 661 11.70 -6.03 -29.59
CA THR A 661 11.39 -7.35 -29.04
C THR A 661 12.32 -8.40 -29.60
N ALA A 662 12.87 -9.24 -28.71
CA ALA A 662 13.55 -10.47 -29.08
C ALA A 662 13.49 -11.48 -27.91
N SER A 663 13.49 -12.77 -28.24
CA SER A 663 13.53 -13.84 -27.24
C SER A 663 14.82 -13.74 -26.42
N GLY A 664 14.70 -13.49 -25.12
CA GLY A 664 15.84 -13.27 -24.23
C GLY A 664 16.73 -12.07 -24.61
N LEU A 665 16.15 -11.00 -25.20
CA LEU A 665 16.84 -9.80 -25.72
C LEU A 665 18.04 -9.38 -24.86
N ILE A 666 17.86 -9.24 -23.54
CA ILE A 666 18.96 -8.98 -22.61
C ILE A 666 18.91 -9.99 -21.46
N ASN A 667 19.96 -10.81 -21.35
CA ASN A 667 20.17 -11.69 -20.20
C ASN A 667 20.91 -10.94 -19.06
N LEU A 668 20.16 -10.58 -18.03
CA LEU A 668 20.66 -9.82 -16.86
C LEU A 668 21.55 -10.64 -15.91
N ASN A 669 21.72 -11.94 -16.14
CA ASN A 669 22.60 -12.81 -15.36
C ASN A 669 24.04 -12.88 -15.91
N ASN A 670 24.26 -12.58 -17.20
CA ASN A 670 25.55 -12.78 -17.85
C ASN A 670 26.39 -11.49 -17.95
N GLY A 671 27.69 -11.61 -17.68
CA GLY A 671 28.73 -10.93 -18.48
C GLY A 671 29.06 -9.46 -18.23
N GLY A 672 28.52 -8.77 -17.22
CA GLY A 672 28.96 -7.41 -16.87
C GLY A 672 28.08 -6.69 -15.85
N SER A 673 28.57 -5.56 -15.34
CA SER A 673 27.77 -4.61 -14.55
C SER A 673 26.90 -3.71 -15.44
N THR A 674 27.11 -3.74 -16.76
CA THR A 674 26.47 -2.82 -17.70
C THR A 674 26.10 -3.54 -18.99
N TRP A 675 24.91 -3.26 -19.51
CA TRP A 675 24.45 -3.65 -20.84
C TRP A 675 24.16 -2.40 -21.65
N THR A 676 24.72 -2.33 -22.85
CA THR A 676 24.52 -1.23 -23.79
C THR A 676 23.87 -1.77 -25.05
N PHE A 677 22.61 -1.44 -25.27
CA PHE A 677 21.88 -1.73 -26.48
C PHE A 677 21.89 -0.49 -27.39
N VAL A 678 22.27 -0.64 -28.66
CA VAL A 678 22.34 0.46 -29.63
C VAL A 678 21.57 0.09 -30.89
N LEU A 679 20.81 1.04 -31.42
CA LEU A 679 20.03 0.93 -32.65
C LEU A 679 20.24 2.19 -33.50
N ALA A 680 20.69 2.05 -34.75
CA ALA A 680 20.85 3.21 -35.62
C ALA A 680 19.50 3.72 -36.13
N ASN A 681 19.47 5.00 -36.47
CA ASN A 681 18.35 5.66 -37.13
C ASN A 681 18.70 5.93 -38.59
N ASN A 682 17.76 5.62 -39.48
CA ASN A 682 17.84 6.07 -40.86
C ASN A 682 17.73 7.58 -40.88
N LEU A 683 18.74 8.24 -41.44
CA LEU A 683 18.63 9.67 -41.75
C LEU A 683 17.39 9.87 -42.64
N PRO A 684 16.60 10.93 -42.43
CA PRO A 684 15.56 11.28 -43.38
C PRO A 684 16.23 11.37 -44.75
N ILE A 685 15.72 10.61 -45.72
CA ILE A 685 16.13 10.77 -47.11
C ILE A 685 15.79 12.22 -47.44
N GLN A 686 16.81 13.09 -47.49
CA GLN A 686 16.64 14.39 -48.09
C GLN A 686 16.35 14.12 -49.56
N THR A 687 15.07 14.15 -49.93
CA THR A 687 14.69 14.39 -51.31
C THR A 687 15.20 15.80 -51.62
N THR A 688 16.43 15.87 -52.12
CA THR A 688 17.00 17.05 -52.73
C THR A 688 16.19 17.34 -53.99
N THR A 689 15.10 18.08 -53.84
CA THR A 689 14.59 18.88 -54.95
C THR A 689 15.64 19.95 -55.21
N HIS A 690 16.53 19.68 -56.16
CA HIS A 690 17.42 20.67 -56.74
C HIS A 690 16.56 21.79 -57.36
N THR A 691 16.32 22.85 -56.60
CA THR A 691 16.00 24.15 -57.17
C THR A 691 17.28 24.98 -57.17
N ASN A 692 17.89 25.08 -58.35
CA ASN A 692 18.96 26.03 -58.63
C ASN A 692 18.46 27.45 -58.32
N GLY A 693 19.12 28.13 -57.39
CA GLY A 693 18.89 29.54 -57.10
C GLY A 693 20.07 30.08 -56.30
N GLY A 694 21.00 30.73 -56.99
CA GLY A 694 22.18 31.34 -56.36
C GLY A 694 21.84 32.51 -55.45
N GLY A 695 22.74 32.79 -54.51
CA GLY A 695 22.66 33.98 -53.66
C GLY A 695 23.49 33.84 -52.39
N SER A 696 24.66 34.45 -52.40
CA SER A 696 25.61 34.61 -51.29
C SER A 696 25.04 35.26 -50.03
N ALA A 697 25.45 34.80 -48.85
CA ALA A 697 25.87 35.67 -47.74
C ALA A 697 26.50 34.84 -46.61
N GLU A 698 27.78 35.08 -46.35
CA GLU A 698 28.50 34.70 -45.14
C GLU A 698 27.82 35.32 -43.90
N LYS A 699 27.58 34.51 -42.86
CA LYS A 699 27.55 34.99 -41.47
C LYS A 699 28.16 33.96 -40.53
N THR A 700 29.38 34.27 -40.11
CA THR A 700 30.11 33.64 -39.01
C THR A 700 29.32 33.77 -37.71
N PHE A 701 29.03 32.66 -37.04
CA PHE A 701 28.53 32.64 -35.67
C PHE A 701 29.55 31.93 -34.77
N THR A 702 30.08 32.69 -33.83
CA THR A 702 31.04 32.25 -32.80
C THR A 702 30.34 31.36 -31.79
N ILE A 703 30.87 30.15 -31.60
CA ILE A 703 30.46 29.18 -30.59
C ILE A 703 31.07 29.60 -29.24
N LEU A 704 30.23 29.87 -28.23
CA LEU A 704 30.65 29.90 -26.82
C LEU A 704 30.30 28.56 -26.18
N LEU A 705 31.32 27.71 -25.96
CA LEU A 705 31.24 26.53 -25.11
C LEU A 705 31.22 26.96 -23.64
N GLY A 706 30.10 26.74 -22.96
CA GLY A 706 29.98 26.81 -21.50
C GLY A 706 29.84 25.41 -20.93
N PHE A 707 30.92 24.88 -20.34
CA PHE A 707 30.93 23.67 -19.52
C PHE A 707 30.11 23.89 -18.24
N PHE A 708 29.13 23.02 -17.98
CA PHE A 708 28.64 22.77 -16.62
C PHE A 708 28.57 21.25 -16.40
N ILE A 709 29.63 20.72 -15.79
CA ILE A 709 29.64 19.41 -15.15
C ILE A 709 29.26 19.68 -13.69
N LEU A 710 28.07 19.24 -13.27
CA LEU A 710 27.72 19.17 -11.86
C LEU A 710 27.68 17.70 -11.45
N PHE A 711 28.71 17.30 -10.70
CA PHE A 711 28.72 16.06 -9.93
C PHE A 711 27.78 16.23 -8.74
N PHE A 712 26.78 15.36 -8.62
CA PHE A 712 26.20 15.02 -7.32
C PHE A 712 26.68 13.62 -6.94
N VAL A 713 27.65 13.60 -6.04
CA VAL A 713 27.90 12.52 -5.10
C VAL A 713 27.48 13.08 -3.75
N ILE A 714 26.44 12.50 -3.15
CA ILE A 714 26.27 12.18 -1.72
C ILE A 714 25.21 11.09 -1.68
#